data_AF-A0A9E3MA11-F1
#
_entry.id   AF-A0A9E3MA11-F1
#
_cell.length_a   1.000
_cell.length_b   1.000
_cell.length_c   1.000
_cell.angle_alpha   90.00
_cell.angle_beta   90.00
_cell.angle_gamma   90.00
#
_symmetry.space_group_name_H-M   'P 1'
#
loop_
_entity.id
_entity.type
_entity.pdbx_description
1 polymer ?
#
loop_
_entity_poly.entity_id
_entity_poly.type
_entity_poly.pdbx_seq_one_letter_code
_entity_poly.pdbx_strand_id
1 'polypeptide(L)'
;MFASAIFNSYSVYVDRYATKYLPRGLNNVCNKKNISPVILRGHFENKLNVISMLVRKRSDIMHVPKLFIFCLLFTVINSCLPNTGLAATYYVDPSTGNMSNDGSSNSPWKTVQEVFDNGLMRTVVQPGDTVYLRDGYHGQIYYSNQHNSDYITVAAQPGHTPGLRRIRLTNVGYWIFRGLTISPELAPTYSPDNNVDIRNANSNHVIIEGNNIYSRQDSSGWNASQWVSQTPYFTIYFFGTDMVIRNNTLKNVYHGIVIESDGALVEYNSIENFAGDGMIGGYSNVVIQYNVIKNRYDVDGNHDDAIQFHTGSVTYPLYNVVFRGNLFIAQAVGETNPLIDPQAMGFNAHETGMVYGWRIENNVVITSQANGIHIENPRDTVIINNIAFNPYSSASTWIYTNPGGDNNVVRNNMAHYFSLTGTNMTADHNIDLDDYNPEDIFVDPFAVGGSYDLRHKEGSPLINAGSSELAPDKDILEVSRPQGAGVDIGAYEYVPVNPDTTPPSVPQNLTTTTVGESQIDLAWEASSDPESSISFYRIYRDNSQIDTSVSTSYPDTGLNSGTTYSYEVSAVNGQGLESTRSNAVQAATLQDTTPPSIVSVSSTETSLEITFSELLDSTSAEQTSNYSINNGISVIAASLDTDTVTLTTSAHPEGFYTLTVVNVQDTSGNPMPSTTTDYEYDYGLLGHWQFDDGSGNSAVDSTGNNNTGTLINGPTWTTGKINGALNFDGVDDAVQIGTGNFNVSGGTIVLWVYAESFSDNAQYLFGHATQPWANRIQLYTDDAAGNLDLGLGNSHTRDSNIQDLNADTWYHIALTWNGTNYVVYTDGQPRANGTYSGLSTLETFADIGNDGFVGDRAEAFDGIIDDVRIYNRALAVSEILDLFNEGTIPDTDAPVISNVQASNVTASQATITWDTDEASNSQVEYGPDTNYGNSTILDANVVTSHSTVLTGLSLSTTYHFRVKSTDTSGNDSTSGDNTFTTSGVTTYSITASAGSGGTISPSGSTQVNSGGAQTYTITSNTGYSISDVLVDGSSVGAVSSYSFTNVTANHTIAASFAINTYSITASAGSGGTISPSGSTQVNSGGAQTYTITPNTGYSISDVLVDGSSVGAVSSYSFT
;
A
#
# COMPACT_ATOMS: atom_id res chain seq x y z
N MET A 1 -32.88 25.01 -19.89
CA MET A 1 -31.69 24.69 -20.72
C MET A 1 -30.69 23.76 -20.03
N PHE A 2 -30.61 23.69 -18.69
CA PHE A 2 -29.75 22.72 -17.98
C PHE A 2 -30.25 21.26 -17.96
N ALA A 3 -31.52 21.00 -18.26
CA ALA A 3 -32.07 19.62 -18.30
C ALA A 3 -31.89 18.91 -19.66
N SER A 4 -31.47 19.62 -20.71
CA SER A 4 -31.23 19.04 -22.04
C SER A 4 -29.80 18.53 -22.25
N ALA A 5 -28.86 18.98 -21.41
CA ALA A 5 -27.45 18.56 -21.47
C ALA A 5 -27.19 17.23 -20.74
N ILE A 6 -28.07 16.84 -19.81
CA ILE A 6 -27.98 15.59 -19.05
C ILE A 6 -28.64 14.41 -19.79
N PHE A 7 -29.58 14.69 -20.71
CA PHE A 7 -30.27 13.65 -21.48
C PHE A 7 -29.50 13.16 -22.72
N ASN A 8 -28.63 14.00 -23.31
CA ASN A 8 -27.79 13.60 -24.45
C ASN A 8 -26.54 12.79 -24.03
N SER A 9 -26.13 12.87 -22.76
CA SER A 9 -25.00 12.11 -22.21
C SER A 9 -25.41 10.71 -21.72
N TYR A 10 -26.71 10.46 -21.48
CA TYR A 10 -27.22 9.15 -21.09
C TYR A 10 -27.56 8.22 -22.27
N SER A 11 -27.95 8.75 -23.44
CA SER A 11 -28.26 7.90 -24.61
C SER A 11 -27.01 7.33 -25.28
N VAL A 12 -25.88 8.04 -25.24
CA VAL A 12 -24.59 7.60 -25.79
C VAL A 12 -23.92 6.53 -24.92
N TYR A 13 -24.23 6.53 -23.61
CA TYR A 13 -23.68 5.56 -22.66
C TYR A 13 -24.39 4.19 -22.75
N VAL A 14 -25.69 4.19 -23.05
CA VAL A 14 -26.51 2.96 -23.13
C VAL A 14 -26.30 2.21 -24.46
N ASP A 15 -26.02 2.90 -25.57
CA ASP A 15 -25.72 2.25 -26.86
C ASP A 15 -24.33 1.60 -26.92
N ARG A 16 -23.33 2.13 -26.19
CA ARG A 16 -21.99 1.53 -26.10
C ARG A 16 -21.92 0.33 -25.13
N TYR A 17 -22.76 0.30 -24.10
CA TYR A 17 -22.79 -0.83 -23.16
C TYR A 17 -23.54 -2.05 -23.72
N ALA A 18 -24.58 -1.83 -24.54
CA ALA A 18 -25.40 -2.91 -25.09
C ALA A 18 -24.73 -3.71 -26.22
N THR A 19 -23.71 -3.15 -26.88
CA THR A 19 -23.01 -3.80 -28.01
C THR A 19 -21.76 -4.58 -27.60
N LYS A 20 -21.17 -4.32 -26.42
CA LYS A 20 -19.89 -4.95 -26.00
C LYS A 20 -20.04 -6.12 -25.03
N TYR A 21 -21.15 -6.23 -24.27
CA TYR A 21 -21.29 -7.21 -23.16
C TYR A 21 -22.39 -8.29 -23.32
N LEU A 22 -23.02 -8.41 -24.49
CA LEU A 22 -24.04 -9.43 -24.76
C LEU A 22 -23.58 -10.44 -25.83
N PRO A 23 -22.64 -11.35 -25.52
CA PRO A 23 -22.81 -12.70 -26.10
C PRO A 23 -22.59 -13.92 -25.18
N ARG A 24 -22.02 -13.82 -23.96
CA ARG A 24 -21.62 -15.05 -23.22
C ARG A 24 -22.58 -15.56 -22.14
N GLY A 25 -23.43 -14.71 -21.55
CA GLY A 25 -24.40 -15.14 -20.51
C GLY A 25 -25.64 -15.89 -21.01
N LEU A 26 -25.98 -15.76 -22.30
CA LEU A 26 -27.23 -16.31 -22.86
C LEU A 26 -27.10 -17.75 -23.41
N ASN A 27 -25.88 -18.24 -23.66
CA ASN A 27 -25.68 -19.60 -24.17
C ASN A 27 -25.87 -20.70 -23.12
N ASN A 28 -25.62 -20.39 -21.83
CA ASN A 28 -25.78 -21.38 -20.75
C ASN A 28 -27.24 -21.58 -20.30
N VAL A 29 -28.14 -20.65 -20.60
CA VAL A 29 -29.57 -20.78 -20.26
C VAL A 29 -30.37 -21.40 -21.42
N CYS A 30 -29.98 -21.18 -22.67
CA CYS A 30 -30.67 -21.72 -23.84
C CYS A 30 -30.51 -23.25 -24.00
N ASN A 31 -29.37 -23.83 -23.60
CA ASN A 31 -29.16 -25.28 -23.68
C ASN A 31 -29.92 -26.10 -22.63
N LYS A 32 -30.47 -25.48 -21.57
CA LYS A 32 -31.22 -26.18 -20.51
C LYS A 32 -32.75 -26.20 -20.70
N LYS A 33 -33.32 -25.47 -21.67
CA LYS A 33 -34.79 -25.34 -21.81
C LYS A 33 -35.40 -25.41 -23.22
N ASN A 34 -34.63 -25.62 -24.30
CA ASN A 34 -35.17 -25.83 -25.66
C ASN A 34 -36.19 -24.75 -26.13
N ILE A 35 -35.82 -23.46 -26.07
CA ILE A 35 -36.67 -22.36 -26.59
C ILE A 35 -35.89 -21.54 -27.62
N SER A 36 -36.54 -21.24 -28.75
CA SER A 36 -35.95 -20.55 -29.91
C SER A 36 -35.75 -19.04 -29.68
N PRO A 37 -34.64 -18.43 -30.18
CA PRO A 37 -34.23 -17.05 -29.87
C PRO A 37 -35.14 -15.93 -30.42
N VAL A 38 -36.11 -16.24 -31.28
CA VAL A 38 -36.95 -15.24 -31.97
C VAL A 38 -38.08 -14.69 -31.08
N ILE A 39 -38.41 -15.37 -29.97
CA ILE A 39 -39.57 -15.01 -29.12
C ILE A 39 -39.20 -14.03 -27.98
N LEU A 40 -37.92 -13.92 -27.60
CA LEU A 40 -37.50 -13.06 -26.48
C LEU A 40 -37.36 -11.56 -26.86
N ARG A 41 -37.11 -11.25 -28.13
CA ARG A 41 -36.92 -9.86 -28.59
C ARG A 41 -38.23 -9.05 -28.53
N GLY A 42 -39.37 -9.67 -28.84
CA GLY A 42 -40.68 -9.01 -28.84
C GLY A 42 -41.30 -8.74 -27.46
N HIS A 43 -40.74 -9.32 -26.38
CA HIS A 43 -41.25 -9.13 -25.02
C HIS A 43 -40.56 -8.00 -24.26
N PHE A 44 -39.33 -7.64 -24.62
CA PHE A 44 -38.58 -6.54 -23.99
C PHE A 44 -38.99 -5.16 -24.54
N GLU A 45 -39.31 -5.06 -25.84
CA GLU A 45 -39.72 -3.78 -26.47
C GLU A 45 -41.11 -3.30 -25.98
N ASN A 46 -41.98 -4.19 -25.50
CA ASN A 46 -43.33 -3.82 -25.04
C ASN A 46 -43.39 -3.27 -23.60
N LYS A 47 -42.35 -3.46 -22.77
CA LYS A 47 -42.37 -2.97 -21.36
C LYS A 47 -41.75 -1.58 -21.18
N LEU A 48 -40.86 -1.15 -22.06
CA LEU A 48 -40.24 0.18 -22.02
C LEU A 48 -41.22 1.30 -22.47
N ASN A 49 -42.16 1.00 -23.36
CA ASN A 49 -43.16 1.97 -23.82
C ASN A 49 -44.27 2.30 -22.81
N VAL A 50 -44.47 1.47 -21.78
CA VAL A 50 -45.51 1.71 -20.74
C VAL A 50 -45.01 2.66 -19.64
N ILE A 51 -43.70 2.67 -19.39
CA ILE A 51 -43.09 3.50 -18.33
C ILE A 51 -42.90 4.96 -18.80
N SER A 52 -42.66 5.20 -20.09
CA SER A 52 -42.56 6.56 -20.65
C SER A 52 -43.90 7.30 -20.69
N MET A 53 -45.02 6.56 -20.62
CA MET A 53 -46.37 7.13 -20.69
C MET A 53 -46.94 7.59 -19.33
N LEU A 54 -46.41 7.07 -18.21
CA LEU A 54 -46.89 7.36 -16.85
C LEU A 54 -46.29 8.62 -16.22
N VAL A 55 -45.17 9.14 -16.75
CA VAL A 55 -44.45 10.31 -16.18
C VAL A 55 -44.92 11.66 -16.77
N ARG A 56 -45.81 11.66 -17.79
CA ARG A 56 -46.30 12.90 -18.43
C ARG A 56 -47.62 13.46 -17.90
N LYS A 57 -48.19 12.94 -16.81
CA LYS A 57 -49.40 13.52 -16.21
C LYS A 57 -49.35 13.49 -14.68
N ARG A 58 -49.02 14.64 -14.08
CA ARG A 58 -49.73 15.30 -12.96
C ARG A 58 -48.79 16.29 -12.25
N SER A 59 -48.94 17.56 -12.58
CA SER A 59 -48.69 18.67 -11.66
C SER A 59 -50.00 18.95 -10.91
N ASP A 60 -49.89 19.19 -9.60
CA ASP A 60 -50.72 20.07 -8.76
C ASP A 60 -51.16 19.44 -7.42
N ILE A 61 -50.91 20.24 -6.37
CA ILE A 61 -51.45 20.26 -5.00
C ILE A 61 -50.51 19.76 -3.87
N MET A 62 -50.41 20.64 -2.86
CA MET A 62 -49.43 20.77 -1.78
C MET A 62 -49.68 19.89 -0.52
N HIS A 63 -48.55 19.53 0.14
CA HIS A 63 -48.20 19.70 1.59
C HIS A 63 -48.59 18.69 2.72
N VAL A 64 -47.50 18.05 3.26
CA VAL A 64 -47.15 17.63 4.66
C VAL A 64 -47.77 16.34 5.29
N PRO A 65 -47.06 15.56 6.16
CA PRO A 65 -45.67 15.06 6.10
C PRO A 65 -45.57 13.53 6.11
N LYS A 66 -44.40 13.05 5.67
CA LYS A 66 -43.95 11.66 5.67
C LYS A 66 -43.45 11.26 7.07
N LEU A 67 -44.19 10.42 7.79
CA LEU A 67 -43.66 9.52 8.82
C LEU A 67 -44.79 8.52 9.11
N PHE A 68 -44.64 7.26 8.70
CA PHE A 68 -45.34 6.04 9.19
C PHE A 68 -45.39 4.89 8.17
N ILE A 69 -44.89 5.09 6.94
CA ILE A 69 -44.83 4.01 5.92
C ILE A 69 -43.38 3.82 5.48
N PHE A 70 -42.50 3.48 6.43
CA PHE A 70 -41.12 3.08 6.14
C PHE A 70 -40.64 1.86 6.95
N CYS A 71 -41.49 1.24 7.78
CA CYS A 71 -41.09 0.13 8.67
C CYS A 71 -41.64 -1.25 8.32
N LEU A 72 -42.26 -1.47 7.15
CA LEU A 72 -42.83 -2.79 6.83
C LEU A 72 -42.50 -3.35 5.44
N LEU A 73 -41.47 -2.81 4.77
CA LEU A 73 -41.01 -3.27 3.45
C LEU A 73 -39.52 -3.62 3.39
N PHE A 74 -38.89 -3.84 4.56
CA PHE A 74 -37.43 -4.09 4.65
C PHE A 74 -37.03 -5.54 4.96
N THR A 75 -37.96 -6.49 5.00
CA THR A 75 -37.67 -7.86 5.49
C THR A 75 -37.73 -8.97 4.42
N VAL A 76 -37.93 -8.67 3.13
CA VAL A 76 -38.06 -9.72 2.09
C VAL A 76 -37.30 -9.44 0.77
N ILE A 77 -36.43 -8.42 0.70
CA ILE A 77 -35.63 -8.11 -0.52
C ILE A 77 -34.11 -8.26 -0.32
N ASN A 78 -33.63 -8.69 0.86
CA ASN A 78 -32.18 -8.80 1.13
C ASN A 78 -31.55 -10.19 0.87
N SER A 79 -32.22 -11.10 0.16
CA SER A 79 -31.66 -12.44 -0.09
C SER A 79 -31.22 -12.71 -1.53
N CYS A 80 -31.04 -11.68 -2.37
CA CYS A 80 -30.57 -11.87 -3.77
C CYS A 80 -29.92 -10.64 -4.45
N LEU A 81 -29.37 -9.68 -3.70
CA LEU A 81 -28.53 -8.63 -4.26
C LEU A 81 -27.10 -8.81 -3.71
N PRO A 82 -26.04 -8.89 -4.54
CA PRO A 82 -24.68 -8.76 -4.03
C PRO A 82 -24.55 -7.38 -3.37
N ASN A 83 -23.97 -7.37 -2.17
CA ASN A 83 -23.62 -6.15 -1.44
C ASN A 83 -22.80 -5.25 -2.37
N THR A 84 -23.36 -4.12 -2.78
CA THR A 84 -22.56 -3.00 -3.30
C THR A 84 -22.24 -2.10 -2.13
N GLY A 85 -21.29 -2.56 -1.30
CA GLY A 85 -20.53 -1.63 -0.47
C GLY A 85 -19.79 -0.66 -1.40
N LEU A 86 -19.56 0.57 -0.96
CA LEU A 86 -18.62 1.46 -1.64
C LEU A 86 -17.24 0.78 -1.59
N ALA A 87 -16.50 0.77 -2.71
CA ALA A 87 -15.13 0.27 -2.75
C ALA A 87 -14.29 0.95 -1.66
N ALA A 88 -13.67 0.14 -0.81
CA ALA A 88 -12.82 0.62 0.26
C ALA A 88 -11.42 0.97 -0.27
N THR A 89 -10.73 1.83 0.46
CA THR A 89 -9.35 2.20 0.19
C THR A 89 -8.51 1.92 1.42
N TYR A 90 -7.45 1.15 1.23
CA TYR A 90 -6.47 0.82 2.26
C TYR A 90 -5.13 1.47 1.93
N TYR A 91 -4.28 1.62 2.94
CA TYR A 91 -2.99 2.29 2.85
C TYR A 91 -1.93 1.42 3.50
N VAL A 92 -0.75 1.40 2.88
CA VAL A 92 0.42 0.66 3.32
C VAL A 92 1.61 1.62 3.32
N ASP A 93 2.36 1.63 4.41
CA ASP A 93 3.43 2.56 4.67
C ASP A 93 4.56 1.86 5.45
N PRO A 94 5.71 1.57 4.82
CA PRO A 94 6.80 0.85 5.46
C PRO A 94 7.48 1.70 6.53
N SER A 95 7.33 3.03 6.49
CA SER A 95 7.92 3.92 7.50
C SER A 95 7.07 3.93 8.79
N THR A 96 5.77 4.17 8.67
CA THR A 96 4.88 4.42 9.83
C THR A 96 3.83 3.34 10.08
N GLY A 97 3.65 2.41 9.15
CA GLY A 97 2.62 1.38 9.22
C GLY A 97 2.92 0.27 10.22
N ASN A 98 1.89 -0.51 10.52
CA ASN A 98 1.97 -1.70 11.36
C ASN A 98 0.88 -2.69 10.90
N MET A 99 1.17 -4.00 10.88
CA MET A 99 0.20 -4.99 10.41
C MET A 99 -1.01 -5.20 11.33
N SER A 100 -0.93 -4.74 12.58
CA SER A 100 -2.08 -4.67 13.49
C SER A 100 -3.04 -3.52 13.18
N ASN A 101 -2.63 -2.56 12.33
CA ASN A 101 -3.49 -1.45 11.95
C ASN A 101 -4.66 -1.90 11.06
N ASP A 102 -5.67 -1.04 10.91
CA ASP A 102 -6.86 -1.32 10.09
C ASP A 102 -6.66 -1.07 8.58
N GLY A 103 -5.47 -0.57 8.20
CA GLY A 103 -5.14 -0.22 6.82
C GLY A 103 -5.77 1.09 6.39
N SER A 104 -6.34 1.92 7.28
CA SER A 104 -6.80 3.26 6.94
C SER A 104 -5.64 4.22 6.70
N SER A 105 -5.91 5.39 6.11
CA SER A 105 -4.85 6.39 5.83
C SER A 105 -4.12 6.88 7.09
N ASN A 106 -4.77 6.87 8.25
CA ASN A 106 -4.17 7.31 9.52
C ASN A 106 -3.50 6.16 10.28
N SER A 107 -3.82 4.93 9.91
CA SER A 107 -3.28 3.71 10.51
C SER A 107 -3.00 2.71 9.37
N PRO A 108 -1.96 2.97 8.56
CA PRO A 108 -1.65 2.13 7.41
C PRO A 108 -1.04 0.79 7.85
N TRP A 109 -1.18 -0.23 7.01
CA TRP A 109 -0.42 -1.48 7.16
C TRP A 109 1.08 -1.25 6.91
N LYS A 110 1.96 -2.16 7.34
CA LYS A 110 3.42 -1.98 7.24
C LYS A 110 3.94 -2.11 5.81
N THR A 111 4.01 -3.33 5.28
CA THR A 111 4.48 -3.58 3.90
C THR A 111 3.45 -4.35 3.11
N VAL A 112 3.42 -4.18 1.77
CA VAL A 112 2.46 -4.93 0.96
C VAL A 112 2.78 -6.42 0.99
N GLN A 113 4.06 -6.80 1.09
CA GLN A 113 4.44 -8.20 1.29
C GLN A 113 3.72 -8.79 2.51
N GLU A 114 3.79 -8.11 3.67
CA GLU A 114 3.10 -8.58 4.87
C GLU A 114 1.58 -8.59 4.73
N VAL A 115 0.97 -7.67 3.96
CA VAL A 115 -0.47 -7.70 3.67
C VAL A 115 -0.87 -8.97 2.90
N PHE A 116 -0.03 -9.43 1.98
CA PHE A 116 -0.22 -10.68 1.25
C PHE A 116 0.08 -11.91 2.14
N ASP A 117 1.18 -11.89 2.89
CA ASP A 117 1.64 -13.00 3.74
C ASP A 117 0.67 -13.28 4.90
N ASN A 118 0.10 -12.23 5.50
CA ASN A 118 -0.94 -12.32 6.54
C ASN A 118 -2.33 -12.65 5.97
N GLY A 119 -2.46 -12.83 4.66
CA GLY A 119 -3.72 -13.21 4.01
C GLY A 119 -4.79 -12.13 4.00
N LEU A 120 -4.46 -10.86 4.28
CA LEU A 120 -5.42 -9.75 4.32
C LEU A 120 -6.07 -9.49 2.95
N MET A 121 -5.36 -9.82 1.87
CA MET A 121 -5.88 -9.79 0.49
C MET A 121 -7.00 -10.83 0.22
N ARG A 122 -7.21 -11.79 1.15
CA ARG A 122 -8.33 -12.76 1.11
C ARG A 122 -9.44 -12.43 2.08
N THR A 123 -9.05 -11.93 3.26
CA THR A 123 -9.95 -11.85 4.41
C THR A 123 -10.55 -10.47 4.58
N VAL A 124 -9.80 -9.42 4.22
CA VAL A 124 -10.18 -8.02 4.44
C VAL A 124 -10.53 -7.34 3.11
N VAL A 125 -9.60 -7.32 2.16
CA VAL A 125 -9.75 -6.60 0.89
C VAL A 125 -10.78 -7.30 0.01
N GLN A 126 -11.79 -6.56 -0.46
CA GLN A 126 -12.88 -7.07 -1.28
C GLN A 126 -12.69 -6.71 -2.77
N PRO A 127 -13.30 -7.47 -3.70
CA PRO A 127 -13.37 -7.08 -5.10
C PRO A 127 -13.94 -5.67 -5.27
N GLY A 128 -13.23 -4.80 -5.99
CA GLY A 128 -13.51 -3.38 -6.17
C GLY A 128 -12.61 -2.46 -5.35
N ASP A 129 -11.96 -2.97 -4.30
CA ASP A 129 -11.14 -2.17 -3.39
C ASP A 129 -9.77 -1.78 -3.97
N THR A 130 -9.16 -0.75 -3.39
CA THR A 130 -7.80 -0.28 -3.71
C THR A 130 -6.91 -0.30 -2.48
N VAL A 131 -5.68 -0.80 -2.63
CA VAL A 131 -4.61 -0.75 -1.62
C VAL A 131 -3.54 0.21 -2.14
N TYR A 132 -3.42 1.37 -1.52
CA TYR A 132 -2.42 2.39 -1.84
C TYR A 132 -1.12 2.18 -1.08
N LEU A 133 -0.01 2.24 -1.78
CA LEU A 133 1.34 2.13 -1.22
C LEU A 133 2.01 3.51 -1.19
N ARG A 134 2.56 3.87 -0.03
CA ARG A 134 3.39 5.07 0.18
C ARG A 134 4.87 4.76 -0.04
N ASP A 135 5.73 5.76 0.08
CA ASP A 135 7.17 5.61 -0.20
C ASP A 135 7.86 4.55 0.64
N GLY A 136 8.98 4.05 0.12
CA GLY A 136 9.81 3.03 0.76
C GLY A 136 9.69 1.66 0.11
N TYR A 137 10.44 0.70 0.65
CA TYR A 137 10.49 -0.67 0.15
C TYR A 137 9.39 -1.53 0.80
N HIS A 138 8.56 -2.16 -0.04
CA HIS A 138 7.38 -2.94 0.35
C HIS A 138 7.58 -4.45 0.22
N GLY A 139 8.81 -4.89 -0.06
CA GLY A 139 9.13 -6.30 -0.20
C GLY A 139 8.75 -6.88 -1.57
N GLN A 140 8.25 -8.12 -1.57
CA GLN A 140 7.87 -8.87 -2.76
C GLN A 140 6.50 -9.53 -2.60
N ILE A 141 5.78 -9.69 -3.72
CA ILE A 141 4.45 -10.31 -3.71
C ILE A 141 4.55 -11.73 -4.25
N TYR A 142 4.12 -12.71 -3.46
CA TYR A 142 3.83 -14.06 -3.90
C TYR A 142 2.38 -14.40 -3.63
N TYR A 143 1.62 -14.72 -4.68
CA TYR A 143 0.21 -15.02 -4.50
C TYR A 143 -0.33 -16.06 -5.46
N SER A 144 -1.29 -16.86 -5.02
CA SER A 144 -1.85 -17.91 -5.87
C SER A 144 -3.32 -18.21 -5.63
N ASN A 145 -4.00 -18.81 -6.60
CA ASN A 145 -5.33 -19.41 -6.42
C ASN A 145 -6.41 -18.43 -5.89
N GLN A 146 -6.57 -17.29 -6.56
CA GLN A 146 -7.66 -16.35 -6.26
C GLN A 146 -8.19 -15.68 -7.52
N HIS A 147 -9.45 -15.96 -7.83
CA HIS A 147 -10.21 -15.29 -8.87
C HIS A 147 -11.25 -14.41 -8.19
N ASN A 148 -11.08 -13.10 -8.32
CA ASN A 148 -12.01 -12.13 -7.78
C ASN A 148 -13.23 -11.98 -8.69
N SER A 149 -14.36 -11.51 -8.15
CA SER A 149 -15.54 -11.20 -8.96
C SER A 149 -15.47 -9.83 -9.66
N ASP A 150 -14.51 -8.99 -9.26
CA ASP A 150 -14.17 -7.68 -9.79
C ASP A 150 -12.70 -7.38 -9.47
N TYR A 151 -12.13 -6.32 -10.04
CA TYR A 151 -10.72 -5.96 -9.85
C TYR A 151 -10.40 -5.60 -8.40
N ILE A 152 -9.30 -6.14 -7.87
CA ILE A 152 -8.60 -5.56 -6.73
C ILE A 152 -7.39 -4.78 -7.26
N THR A 153 -7.22 -3.55 -6.80
CA THR A 153 -6.14 -2.65 -7.23
C THR A 153 -5.07 -2.52 -6.16
N VAL A 154 -3.81 -2.77 -6.50
CA VAL A 154 -2.64 -2.38 -5.70
C VAL A 154 -1.95 -1.26 -6.46
N ALA A 155 -1.85 -0.08 -5.87
CA ALA A 155 -1.36 1.09 -6.59
C ALA A 155 -0.46 1.97 -5.74
N ALA A 156 0.44 2.73 -6.37
CA ALA A 156 1.06 3.86 -5.70
C ALA A 156 0.01 4.89 -5.31
N GLN A 157 0.12 5.39 -4.09
CA GLN A 157 -0.64 6.58 -3.69
C GLN A 157 -0.17 7.76 -4.57
N PRO A 158 -1.08 8.62 -5.08
CA PRO A 158 -0.67 9.80 -5.83
C PRO A 158 0.37 10.64 -5.05
N GLY A 159 1.51 10.92 -5.69
CA GLY A 159 2.64 11.63 -5.08
C GLY A 159 3.69 10.74 -4.40
N HIS A 160 3.50 9.42 -4.40
CA HIS A 160 4.46 8.47 -3.83
C HIS A 160 5.07 7.55 -4.90
N THR A 161 6.27 7.05 -4.65
CA THR A 161 7.03 6.12 -5.51
C THR A 161 7.40 4.84 -4.74
N PRO A 162 6.41 4.00 -4.37
CA PRO A 162 6.63 2.76 -3.62
C PRO A 162 7.50 1.77 -4.40
N GLY A 163 8.46 1.16 -3.70
CA GLY A 163 9.39 0.20 -4.25
C GLY A 163 9.02 -1.25 -3.91
N LEU A 164 9.12 -2.15 -4.88
CA LEU A 164 8.97 -3.59 -4.73
C LEU A 164 10.15 -4.31 -5.37
N ARG A 165 10.53 -5.46 -4.84
CA ARG A 165 11.48 -6.34 -5.53
C ARG A 165 10.85 -6.94 -6.78
N ARG A 166 9.65 -7.50 -6.60
CA ARG A 166 8.94 -8.31 -7.61
C ARG A 166 7.47 -8.55 -7.27
N ILE A 167 6.73 -9.02 -8.27
CA ILE A 167 5.37 -9.53 -8.21
C ILE A 167 5.32 -10.89 -8.89
N ARG A 168 4.88 -11.95 -8.18
CA ARG A 168 4.60 -13.27 -8.76
C ARG A 168 3.20 -13.73 -8.38
N LEU A 169 2.34 -13.91 -9.37
CA LEU A 169 0.97 -14.41 -9.18
C LEU A 169 0.75 -15.70 -9.96
N THR A 170 0.02 -16.66 -9.39
CA THR A 170 -0.24 -17.96 -10.05
C THR A 170 -1.72 -18.35 -9.96
N ASN A 171 -2.37 -18.64 -11.08
CA ASN A 171 -3.79 -19.00 -11.12
C ASN A 171 -4.68 -17.94 -10.43
N VAL A 172 -4.63 -16.71 -10.93
CA VAL A 172 -5.37 -15.57 -10.36
C VAL A 172 -6.24 -14.87 -11.40
N GLY A 173 -7.23 -14.08 -10.97
CA GLY A 173 -7.90 -13.20 -11.91
C GLY A 173 -8.53 -11.94 -11.31
N TYR A 174 -8.66 -10.92 -12.16
CA TYR A 174 -9.13 -9.58 -11.83
C TYR A 174 -8.22 -8.86 -10.83
N TRP A 175 -7.04 -8.44 -11.31
CA TRP A 175 -6.03 -7.71 -10.54
C TRP A 175 -5.48 -6.51 -11.32
N ILE A 176 -5.17 -5.41 -10.63
CA ILE A 176 -4.48 -4.25 -11.20
C ILE A 176 -3.27 -3.91 -10.34
N PHE A 177 -2.09 -3.73 -10.95
CA PHE A 177 -0.91 -3.16 -10.31
C PHE A 177 -0.48 -1.88 -11.04
N ARG A 178 -0.49 -0.75 -10.33
CA ARG A 178 -0.34 0.58 -10.93
C ARG A 178 0.68 1.48 -10.25
N GLY A 179 1.53 2.14 -11.03
CA GLY A 179 2.35 3.26 -10.54
C GLY A 179 3.53 2.85 -9.66
N LEU A 180 3.91 1.58 -9.66
CA LEU A 180 4.91 1.01 -8.75
C LEU A 180 6.32 1.08 -9.35
N THR A 181 7.33 1.17 -8.49
CA THR A 181 8.72 0.91 -8.88
C THR A 181 9.04 -0.55 -8.56
N ILE A 182 9.47 -1.34 -9.54
CA ILE A 182 9.74 -2.78 -9.38
C ILE A 182 11.17 -3.10 -9.82
N SER A 183 12.03 -3.48 -8.89
CA SER A 183 13.43 -3.79 -9.20
C SER A 183 14.09 -4.68 -8.14
N PRO A 184 14.93 -5.66 -8.53
CA PRO A 184 15.75 -6.41 -7.59
C PRO A 184 16.75 -5.53 -6.82
N GLU A 185 17.10 -4.36 -7.35
CA GLU A 185 17.99 -3.38 -6.70
C GLU A 185 17.42 -2.77 -5.42
N LEU A 186 16.09 -2.80 -5.26
CA LEU A 186 15.44 -2.24 -4.08
C LEU A 186 15.48 -3.17 -2.87
N ALA A 187 15.86 -4.44 -3.07
CA ALA A 187 15.94 -5.41 -1.98
C ALA A 187 17.29 -5.33 -1.24
N PRO A 188 17.34 -5.63 0.07
CA PRO A 188 18.59 -5.71 0.83
C PRO A 188 19.62 -6.66 0.19
N THR A 189 19.13 -7.73 -0.44
CA THR A 189 19.94 -8.66 -1.23
C THR A 189 19.48 -8.65 -2.69
N TYR A 190 20.39 -8.31 -3.60
CA TYR A 190 20.14 -8.32 -5.03
C TYR A 190 19.95 -9.76 -5.55
N SER A 191 18.83 -10.02 -6.22
CA SER A 191 18.56 -11.31 -6.86
C SER A 191 17.78 -11.12 -8.17
N PRO A 192 18.33 -11.52 -9.33
CA PRO A 192 17.77 -11.26 -10.65
C PRO A 192 16.66 -12.27 -11.03
N ASP A 193 15.67 -12.44 -10.16
CA ASP A 193 14.43 -13.13 -10.51
C ASP A 193 13.53 -12.24 -11.38
N ASN A 194 12.64 -12.86 -12.17
CA ASN A 194 11.63 -12.11 -12.94
C ASN A 194 10.86 -11.09 -12.08
N ASN A 195 10.81 -9.84 -12.55
CA ASN A 195 10.19 -8.72 -11.83
C ASN A 195 8.67 -8.88 -11.73
N VAL A 196 7.99 -9.18 -12.84
CA VAL A 196 6.55 -9.46 -12.87
C VAL A 196 6.31 -10.80 -13.54
N ASP A 197 5.76 -11.76 -12.79
CA ASP A 197 5.70 -13.17 -13.18
C ASP A 197 4.30 -13.74 -12.92
N ILE A 198 3.44 -13.67 -13.93
CA ILE A 198 2.07 -14.19 -13.89
C ILE A 198 2.04 -15.57 -14.54
N ARG A 199 1.74 -16.59 -13.75
CA ARG A 199 1.81 -17.99 -14.17
C ARG A 199 0.44 -18.64 -14.22
N ASN A 200 0.40 -19.75 -14.95
CA ASN A 200 -0.74 -20.65 -15.14
C ASN A 200 -1.78 -20.15 -16.16
N ALA A 201 -2.12 -21.00 -17.14
CA ALA A 201 -3.11 -20.72 -18.19
C ALA A 201 -4.49 -20.28 -17.69
N ASN A 202 -4.87 -20.63 -16.45
CA ASN A 202 -6.14 -20.21 -15.86
C ASN A 202 -6.12 -18.74 -15.39
N SER A 203 -4.95 -18.11 -15.28
CA SER A 203 -4.87 -16.70 -14.89
C SER A 203 -5.54 -15.82 -15.94
N ASN A 204 -6.29 -14.80 -15.52
CA ASN A 204 -7.02 -13.94 -16.45
C ASN A 204 -7.30 -12.53 -15.92
N HIS A 205 -7.48 -11.54 -16.81
CA HIS A 205 -7.83 -10.17 -16.42
C HIS A 205 -6.85 -9.55 -15.40
N VAL A 206 -5.54 -9.68 -15.63
CA VAL A 206 -4.50 -8.98 -14.84
C VAL A 206 -4.01 -7.78 -15.64
N ILE A 207 -3.93 -6.62 -14.99
CA ILE A 207 -3.48 -5.35 -15.57
C ILE A 207 -2.19 -4.90 -14.86
N ILE A 208 -1.14 -4.65 -15.62
CA ILE A 208 0.12 -4.04 -15.15
C ILE A 208 0.25 -2.70 -15.87
N GLU A 209 0.14 -1.59 -15.14
CA GLU A 209 0.09 -0.28 -15.76
C GLU A 209 0.85 0.86 -15.07
N GLY A 210 1.50 1.72 -15.84
CA GLY A 210 2.13 2.92 -15.27
C GLY A 210 3.33 2.64 -14.35
N ASN A 211 3.93 1.45 -14.41
CA ASN A 211 5.01 1.05 -13.50
C ASN A 211 6.39 1.38 -14.09
N ASN A 212 7.36 1.65 -13.21
CA ASN A 212 8.78 1.79 -13.55
C ASN A 212 9.51 0.51 -13.14
N ILE A 213 10.05 -0.24 -14.10
CA ILE A 213 10.60 -1.58 -13.88
C ILE A 213 12.02 -1.64 -14.44
N TYR A 214 12.98 -2.06 -13.62
CA TYR A 214 14.38 -2.13 -14.06
C TYR A 214 15.18 -3.17 -13.30
N SER A 215 16.25 -3.69 -13.90
CA SER A 215 17.19 -4.57 -13.18
C SER A 215 18.04 -3.76 -12.22
N ARG A 216 18.73 -2.73 -12.76
CA ARG A 216 19.45 -1.68 -12.03
C ARG A 216 19.25 -0.34 -12.70
N GLN A 217 19.32 0.74 -11.94
CA GLN A 217 19.19 2.09 -12.49
C GLN A 217 20.43 2.48 -13.32
N ASP A 218 21.62 2.10 -12.86
CA ASP A 218 22.89 2.27 -13.58
C ASP A 218 23.47 0.93 -14.04
N SER A 219 23.61 0.80 -15.36
CA SER A 219 24.25 -0.33 -16.04
C SER A 219 25.40 0.12 -16.96
N SER A 220 25.84 1.38 -16.86
CA SER A 220 26.81 1.98 -17.78
C SER A 220 28.18 1.32 -17.75
N GLY A 221 28.56 0.74 -16.60
CA GLY A 221 29.81 -0.01 -16.43
C GLY A 221 29.71 -1.52 -16.70
N TRP A 222 28.55 -2.03 -17.11
CA TRP A 222 28.34 -3.46 -17.24
C TRP A 222 29.00 -4.04 -18.49
N ASN A 223 29.69 -5.17 -18.32
CA ASN A 223 30.10 -6.04 -19.41
C ASN A 223 29.01 -7.08 -19.74
N ALA A 224 29.18 -7.78 -20.86
CA ALA A 224 28.25 -8.80 -21.35
C ALA A 224 27.88 -9.87 -20.30
N SER A 225 28.85 -10.35 -19.52
CA SER A 225 28.59 -11.35 -18.47
C SER A 225 27.76 -10.78 -17.31
N GLN A 226 27.93 -9.49 -16.99
CA GLN A 226 27.12 -8.81 -15.99
C GLN A 226 25.70 -8.58 -16.47
N TRP A 227 25.48 -8.28 -17.76
CA TRP A 227 24.12 -8.28 -18.32
C TRP A 227 23.46 -9.63 -18.09
N VAL A 228 24.04 -10.72 -18.57
CA VAL A 228 23.46 -12.08 -18.42
C VAL A 228 23.20 -12.48 -16.96
N SER A 229 24.10 -12.13 -16.04
CA SER A 229 24.03 -12.58 -14.64
C SER A 229 23.29 -11.63 -13.70
N GLN A 230 23.13 -10.36 -14.06
CA GLN A 230 22.49 -9.37 -13.19
C GLN A 230 21.10 -8.95 -13.67
N THR A 231 20.70 -9.18 -14.92
CA THR A 231 19.32 -8.92 -15.33
C THR A 231 18.41 -10.11 -15.06
N PRO A 232 17.17 -9.90 -14.59
CA PRO A 232 16.13 -10.93 -14.66
C PRO A 232 15.95 -11.44 -16.08
N TYR A 233 15.78 -12.76 -16.22
CA TYR A 233 15.62 -13.37 -17.53
C TYR A 233 14.37 -12.85 -18.24
N PHE A 234 13.22 -12.78 -17.54
CA PHE A 234 12.03 -12.09 -18.03
C PHE A 234 11.67 -10.92 -17.12
N THR A 235 11.54 -9.72 -17.67
CA THR A 235 11.09 -8.55 -16.88
C THR A 235 9.60 -8.65 -16.58
N ILE A 236 8.77 -8.80 -17.63
CA ILE A 236 7.34 -9.12 -17.48
C ILE A 236 7.06 -10.43 -18.22
N TYR A 237 6.56 -11.43 -17.50
CA TYR A 237 6.12 -12.71 -18.06
C TYR A 237 4.65 -12.96 -17.73
N PHE A 238 3.80 -13.06 -18.76
CA PHE A 238 2.37 -13.31 -18.62
C PHE A 238 1.96 -14.62 -19.29
N PHE A 239 1.43 -15.56 -18.50
CA PHE A 239 0.77 -16.76 -19.00
C PHE A 239 -0.70 -16.78 -18.55
N GLY A 240 -1.66 -16.72 -19.49
CA GLY A 240 -3.10 -16.67 -19.17
C GLY A 240 -4.02 -16.14 -20.28
N THR A 241 -5.10 -15.44 -19.95
CA THR A 241 -6.07 -14.88 -20.93
C THR A 241 -6.50 -13.45 -20.59
N ASP A 242 -6.81 -12.63 -21.60
CA ASP A 242 -7.34 -11.26 -21.45
C ASP A 242 -6.48 -10.36 -20.54
N MET A 243 -5.15 -10.42 -20.70
CA MET A 243 -4.19 -9.65 -19.91
C MET A 243 -3.90 -8.27 -20.51
N VAL A 244 -3.56 -7.28 -19.68
CA VAL A 244 -3.25 -5.91 -20.14
C VAL A 244 -1.91 -5.43 -19.58
N ILE A 245 -1.04 -4.92 -20.44
CA ILE A 245 0.22 -4.27 -20.07
C ILE A 245 0.26 -2.90 -20.73
N ARG A 246 0.26 -1.82 -19.95
CA ARG A 246 0.23 -0.47 -20.55
C ARG A 246 0.96 0.62 -19.81
N ASN A 247 1.49 1.60 -20.52
CA ASN A 247 2.15 2.78 -19.92
C ASN A 247 3.30 2.42 -18.96
N ASN A 248 3.94 1.25 -19.08
CA ASN A 248 5.08 0.90 -18.23
C ASN A 248 6.40 1.33 -18.88
N THR A 249 7.37 1.69 -18.05
CA THR A 249 8.76 1.95 -18.45
C THR A 249 9.62 0.80 -17.97
N LEU A 250 10.30 0.13 -18.90
CA LEU A 250 11.24 -0.95 -18.64
C LEU A 250 12.64 -0.46 -19.02
N LYS A 251 13.60 -0.59 -18.11
CA LYS A 251 14.97 -0.12 -18.34
C LYS A 251 16.02 -1.13 -17.88
N ASN A 252 17.08 -1.29 -18.68
CA ASN A 252 18.23 -2.15 -18.37
C ASN A 252 17.78 -3.59 -18.06
N VAL A 253 17.22 -4.27 -19.05
CA VAL A 253 16.55 -5.56 -18.90
C VAL A 253 17.15 -6.64 -19.80
N TYR A 254 16.87 -7.92 -19.55
CA TYR A 254 17.22 -8.98 -20.50
C TYR A 254 16.14 -9.08 -21.58
N HIS A 255 15.11 -9.91 -21.37
CA HIS A 255 13.88 -9.86 -22.15
C HIS A 255 12.91 -8.85 -21.53
N GLY A 256 12.28 -8.03 -22.37
CA GLY A 256 11.32 -7.03 -21.93
C GLY A 256 9.97 -7.64 -21.54
N ILE A 257 9.09 -7.85 -22.52
CA ILE A 257 7.70 -8.31 -22.26
C ILE A 257 7.41 -9.63 -22.98
N VAL A 258 7.04 -10.66 -22.22
CA VAL A 258 6.64 -11.97 -22.75
C VAL A 258 5.12 -12.16 -22.64
N ILE A 259 4.48 -12.36 -23.79
CA ILE A 259 3.03 -12.35 -24.00
C ILE A 259 2.55 -13.77 -24.33
N GLU A 260 2.38 -14.58 -23.29
CA GLU A 260 1.77 -15.90 -23.40
C GLU A 260 0.28 -15.88 -23.06
N SER A 261 -0.48 -15.00 -23.74
CA SER A 261 -1.88 -14.79 -23.42
C SER A 261 -2.78 -14.53 -24.62
N ASP A 262 -3.84 -15.35 -24.75
CA ASP A 262 -4.92 -15.11 -25.72
C ASP A 262 -5.74 -13.88 -25.30
N GLY A 263 -5.98 -12.96 -26.24
CA GLY A 263 -6.74 -11.74 -25.95
C GLY A 263 -5.94 -10.61 -25.29
N ALA A 264 -4.62 -10.70 -25.24
CA ALA A 264 -3.79 -9.70 -24.56
C ALA A 264 -3.77 -8.33 -25.26
N LEU A 265 -3.68 -7.25 -24.47
CA LEU A 265 -3.46 -5.88 -24.93
C LEU A 265 -2.15 -5.34 -24.34
N VAL A 266 -1.20 -4.99 -25.20
CA VAL A 266 0.09 -4.40 -24.82
C VAL A 266 0.24 -3.05 -25.50
N GLU A 267 0.13 -1.96 -24.73
CA GLU A 267 0.09 -0.62 -25.32
C GLU A 267 0.87 0.47 -24.59
N TYR A 268 1.46 1.40 -25.31
CA TYR A 268 2.14 2.58 -24.74
C TYR A 268 3.26 2.27 -23.73
N ASN A 269 3.90 1.10 -23.83
CA ASN A 269 5.05 0.77 -22.98
C ASN A 269 6.36 1.28 -23.63
N SER A 270 7.33 1.66 -22.80
CA SER A 270 8.71 1.96 -23.22
C SER A 270 9.66 0.87 -22.72
N ILE A 271 10.50 0.33 -23.59
CA ILE A 271 11.55 -0.63 -23.26
C ILE A 271 12.87 -0.05 -23.75
N GLU A 272 13.79 0.19 -22.84
CA GLU A 272 15.08 0.81 -23.14
C GLU A 272 16.22 -0.02 -22.55
N ASN A 273 17.28 -0.22 -23.35
CA ASN A 273 18.47 -0.97 -22.97
C ASN A 273 18.13 -2.43 -22.62
N PHE A 274 18.03 -3.26 -23.64
CA PHE A 274 17.63 -4.66 -23.48
C PHE A 274 18.64 -5.61 -24.14
N ALA A 275 18.87 -6.77 -23.52
CA ALA A 275 19.93 -7.69 -23.93
C ALA A 275 19.44 -8.98 -24.60
N GLY A 276 18.15 -9.32 -24.46
CA GLY A 276 17.47 -10.38 -25.20
C GLY A 276 16.48 -9.80 -26.22
N ASP A 277 15.32 -10.44 -26.39
CA ASP A 277 14.19 -9.87 -27.15
C ASP A 277 13.47 -8.74 -26.41
N GLY A 278 13.09 -7.68 -27.13
CA GLY A 278 12.31 -6.58 -26.56
C GLY A 278 10.91 -7.04 -26.13
N MET A 279 10.20 -7.74 -27.02
CA MET A 279 8.96 -8.45 -26.69
C MET A 279 8.93 -9.83 -27.33
N ILE A 280 8.29 -10.77 -26.65
CA ILE A 280 8.08 -12.14 -27.12
C ILE A 280 6.58 -12.44 -27.11
N GLY A 281 6.04 -13.02 -28.18
CA GLY A 281 4.65 -13.47 -28.24
C GLY A 281 4.50 -14.84 -28.88
N GLY A 282 3.29 -15.40 -28.81
CA GLY A 282 2.99 -16.73 -29.37
C GLY A 282 1.52 -17.14 -29.31
N TYR A 283 0.60 -16.18 -29.16
CA TYR A 283 -0.82 -16.43 -28.88
C TYR A 283 -1.74 -15.63 -29.80
N SER A 284 -3.03 -15.98 -29.82
CA SER A 284 -4.02 -15.38 -30.71
C SER A 284 -4.73 -14.18 -30.08
N ASN A 285 -5.42 -13.40 -30.91
CA ASN A 285 -6.26 -12.25 -30.50
C ASN A 285 -5.49 -11.18 -29.71
N VAL A 286 -4.19 -11.05 -29.95
CA VAL A 286 -3.30 -10.11 -29.25
C VAL A 286 -3.27 -8.76 -29.98
N VAL A 287 -3.27 -7.66 -29.23
CA VAL A 287 -3.05 -6.31 -29.75
C VAL A 287 -1.79 -5.72 -29.12
N ILE A 288 -0.79 -5.39 -29.93
CA ILE A 288 0.45 -4.72 -29.53
C ILE A 288 0.50 -3.37 -30.24
N GLN A 289 0.32 -2.28 -29.50
CA GLN A 289 0.19 -0.96 -30.13
C GLN A 289 0.89 0.18 -29.40
N TYR A 290 1.46 1.12 -30.17
CA TYR A 290 2.05 2.36 -29.64
C TYR A 290 3.17 2.16 -28.61
N ASN A 291 3.85 1.02 -28.64
CA ASN A 291 5.00 0.77 -27.77
C ASN A 291 6.28 1.32 -28.39
N VAL A 292 7.25 1.64 -27.54
CA VAL A 292 8.58 2.14 -27.91
C VAL A 292 9.63 1.16 -27.39
N ILE A 293 10.50 0.68 -28.27
CA ILE A 293 11.58 -0.27 -27.92
C ILE A 293 12.89 0.29 -28.46
N LYS A 294 13.91 0.45 -27.62
CA LYS A 294 15.18 1.09 -28.00
C LYS A 294 16.39 0.42 -27.36
N ASN A 295 17.53 0.53 -28.05
CA ASN A 295 18.86 0.15 -27.59
C ASN A 295 18.98 -1.34 -27.25
N ARG A 296 19.18 -2.17 -28.28
CA ARG A 296 19.50 -3.60 -28.09
C ARG A 296 21.00 -3.78 -27.82
N TYR A 297 21.35 -4.65 -26.87
CA TYR A 297 22.74 -5.03 -26.57
C TYR A 297 23.02 -6.51 -26.89
N ASP A 298 24.16 -6.82 -27.50
CA ASP A 298 24.67 -8.19 -27.72
C ASP A 298 25.52 -8.60 -26.53
N VAL A 299 25.07 -9.62 -25.80
CA VAL A 299 25.73 -10.04 -24.56
C VAL A 299 26.09 -11.53 -24.51
N ASP A 300 25.57 -12.33 -25.43
CA ASP A 300 25.78 -13.79 -25.45
C ASP A 300 25.82 -14.39 -26.86
N GLY A 301 25.81 -13.55 -27.91
CA GLY A 301 25.82 -14.00 -29.30
C GLY A 301 24.50 -14.64 -29.74
N ASN A 302 23.44 -14.58 -28.93
CA ASN A 302 22.09 -14.87 -29.38
C ASN A 302 21.62 -13.78 -30.36
N HIS A 303 20.76 -14.16 -31.29
CA HIS A 303 20.26 -13.26 -32.31
C HIS A 303 18.84 -12.83 -31.95
N ASP A 304 18.71 -11.81 -31.10
CA ASP A 304 17.43 -11.34 -30.56
C ASP A 304 16.77 -10.24 -31.42
N ASP A 305 15.44 -10.19 -31.32
CA ASP A 305 14.54 -9.34 -32.08
C ASP A 305 13.99 -8.19 -31.20
N ALA A 306 13.59 -7.09 -31.84
CA ALA A 306 12.77 -6.09 -31.15
C ALA A 306 11.46 -6.71 -30.65
N ILE A 307 10.82 -7.50 -31.52
CA ILE A 307 9.62 -8.25 -31.22
C ILE A 307 9.71 -9.59 -31.96
N GLN A 308 9.76 -10.68 -31.19
CA GLN A 308 9.71 -12.03 -31.70
C GLN A 308 8.31 -12.64 -31.48
N PHE A 309 7.77 -13.30 -32.50
CA PHE A 309 6.64 -14.20 -32.37
C PHE A 309 7.06 -15.61 -32.76
N HIS A 310 6.88 -16.56 -31.85
CA HIS A 310 7.19 -17.97 -32.09
C HIS A 310 6.16 -18.88 -31.39
N THR A 311 5.88 -20.05 -31.96
CA THR A 311 5.00 -21.07 -31.35
C THR A 311 5.77 -22.26 -30.77
N GLY A 312 7.10 -22.15 -30.70
CA GLY A 312 8.01 -23.25 -30.38
C GLY A 312 7.82 -24.44 -31.34
N SER A 313 7.96 -25.68 -30.84
CA SER A 313 7.81 -26.90 -31.66
C SER A 313 6.36 -27.27 -31.99
N VAL A 314 5.37 -26.45 -31.59
CA VAL A 314 3.95 -26.80 -31.65
C VAL A 314 3.27 -26.12 -32.84
N THR A 315 2.67 -26.92 -33.73
CA THR A 315 2.13 -26.48 -35.02
C THR A 315 0.64 -26.10 -34.90
N TYR A 316 0.30 -25.07 -34.12
CA TYR A 316 -1.04 -24.49 -34.13
C TYR A 316 -1.06 -23.12 -34.81
N PRO A 317 -2.11 -22.81 -35.60
CA PRO A 317 -2.23 -21.50 -36.23
C PRO A 317 -2.53 -20.39 -35.22
N LEU A 318 -1.98 -19.20 -35.47
CA LEU A 318 -2.26 -17.98 -34.69
C LEU A 318 -3.25 -17.09 -35.43
N TYR A 319 -4.22 -16.51 -34.72
CA TYR A 319 -5.30 -15.73 -35.30
C TYR A 319 -5.31 -14.29 -34.78
N ASN A 320 -5.71 -13.34 -35.63
CA ASN A 320 -6.16 -11.99 -35.26
C ASN A 320 -5.17 -11.20 -34.39
N VAL A 321 -3.87 -11.22 -34.70
CA VAL A 321 -2.89 -10.37 -34.01
C VAL A 321 -2.78 -9.02 -34.70
N VAL A 322 -2.76 -7.94 -33.91
CA VAL A 322 -2.62 -6.56 -34.40
C VAL A 322 -1.33 -5.95 -33.88
N PHE A 323 -0.49 -5.45 -34.78
CA PHE A 323 0.66 -4.62 -34.47
C PHE A 323 0.42 -3.22 -35.02
N ARG A 324 0.22 -2.23 -34.16
CA ARG A 324 -0.14 -0.88 -34.60
C ARG A 324 0.77 0.18 -34.00
N GLY A 325 1.39 1.01 -34.83
CA GLY A 325 2.00 2.25 -34.32
C GLY A 325 3.18 2.05 -33.38
N ASN A 326 3.82 0.87 -33.38
CA ASN A 326 4.99 0.63 -32.54
C ASN A 326 6.24 1.24 -33.17
N LEU A 327 7.16 1.71 -32.33
CA LEU A 327 8.44 2.29 -32.72
C LEU A 327 9.58 1.43 -32.16
N PHE A 328 10.40 0.88 -33.05
CA PHE A 328 11.66 0.23 -32.69
C PHE A 328 12.85 1.03 -33.19
N ILE A 329 13.86 1.19 -32.33
CA ILE A 329 15.16 1.79 -32.69
C ILE A 329 16.29 0.91 -32.14
N ALA A 330 16.99 0.20 -33.03
CA ALA A 330 18.12 -0.67 -32.66
C ALA A 330 19.16 0.04 -31.81
N GLN A 331 19.56 1.25 -32.21
CA GLN A 331 20.47 2.12 -31.48
C GLN A 331 19.96 3.56 -31.53
N ALA A 332 19.57 4.11 -30.39
CA ALA A 332 19.21 5.52 -30.29
C ALA A 332 20.44 6.42 -30.49
N VAL A 333 20.18 7.66 -30.88
CA VAL A 333 21.22 8.62 -31.26
C VAL A 333 21.96 9.08 -30.00
N GLY A 334 23.29 9.04 -30.04
CA GLY A 334 24.13 9.33 -28.87
C GLY A 334 24.27 8.16 -27.88
N GLU A 335 23.63 7.01 -28.15
CA GLU A 335 23.91 5.79 -27.39
C GLU A 335 25.30 5.26 -27.75
N THR A 336 26.18 5.16 -26.75
CA THR A 336 27.60 4.83 -26.89
C THR A 336 28.01 3.54 -26.20
N ASN A 337 27.06 2.79 -25.63
CA ASN A 337 27.36 1.51 -24.99
C ASN A 337 28.12 0.59 -25.97
N PRO A 338 29.29 0.04 -25.58
CA PRO A 338 30.09 -0.80 -26.46
C PRO A 338 29.41 -2.13 -26.83
N LEU A 339 28.34 -2.52 -26.14
CA LEU A 339 27.57 -3.74 -26.39
C LEU A 339 26.44 -3.53 -27.41
N ILE A 340 26.32 -2.35 -28.04
CA ILE A 340 25.25 -2.11 -29.02
C ILE A 340 25.21 -3.16 -30.12
N ASP A 341 23.97 -3.62 -30.35
CA ASP A 341 23.51 -4.58 -31.33
C ASP A 341 23.92 -4.34 -32.81
N PRO A 342 25.00 -4.88 -33.41
CA PRO A 342 25.25 -4.66 -34.83
C PRO A 342 24.36 -5.51 -35.75
N GLN A 343 23.57 -6.43 -35.20
CA GLN A 343 22.69 -7.39 -35.87
C GLN A 343 21.22 -7.32 -35.39
N ALA A 344 20.81 -6.22 -34.76
CA ALA A 344 19.49 -6.07 -34.17
C ALA A 344 18.38 -6.13 -35.24
N MET A 345 17.49 -7.11 -35.09
CA MET A 345 16.32 -7.31 -35.93
C MET A 345 15.13 -6.49 -35.43
N GLY A 346 14.20 -6.22 -36.34
CA GLY A 346 12.93 -5.60 -36.04
C GLY A 346 11.87 -6.60 -35.56
N PHE A 347 10.80 -6.70 -36.32
CA PHE A 347 9.69 -7.62 -36.05
C PHE A 347 9.86 -8.94 -36.79
N ASN A 348 9.78 -10.05 -36.07
CA ASN A 348 10.07 -11.36 -36.62
C ASN A 348 9.05 -12.43 -36.19
N ALA A 349 8.37 -13.02 -37.17
CA ALA A 349 7.43 -14.13 -37.00
C ALA A 349 7.77 -15.28 -37.97
N HIS A 350 8.97 -15.85 -37.81
CA HIS A 350 9.49 -16.90 -38.70
C HIS A 350 9.26 -18.33 -38.18
N GLU A 351 9.05 -18.51 -36.87
CA GLU A 351 8.77 -19.81 -36.24
C GLU A 351 7.30 -19.97 -35.84
N THR A 352 6.43 -19.12 -36.36
CA THR A 352 4.98 -19.24 -36.19
C THR A 352 4.43 -20.17 -37.27
N GLY A 353 3.72 -21.24 -36.90
CA GLY A 353 3.14 -22.19 -37.87
C GLY A 353 2.40 -21.53 -39.06
N MET A 354 1.09 -21.32 -38.95
CA MET A 354 0.33 -20.52 -39.92
C MET A 354 -0.29 -19.33 -39.20
N VAL A 355 -0.22 -18.13 -39.77
CA VAL A 355 -0.83 -16.94 -39.14
C VAL A 355 -2.00 -16.43 -39.98
N TYR A 356 -3.13 -16.10 -39.33
CA TYR A 356 -4.39 -15.78 -39.98
C TYR A 356 -4.97 -14.45 -39.53
N GLY A 357 -5.32 -13.58 -40.47
CA GLY A 357 -6.05 -12.35 -40.18
C GLY A 357 -5.24 -11.34 -39.37
N TRP A 358 -3.91 -11.35 -39.49
CA TRP A 358 -3.06 -10.40 -38.79
C TRP A 358 -3.12 -9.02 -39.44
N ARG A 359 -2.91 -7.98 -38.64
CA ARG A 359 -2.87 -6.59 -39.12
C ARG A 359 -1.65 -5.87 -38.57
N ILE A 360 -0.72 -5.53 -39.44
CA ILE A 360 0.54 -4.85 -39.10
C ILE A 360 0.53 -3.50 -39.78
N GLU A 361 0.36 -2.44 -38.99
CA GLU A 361 0.12 -1.11 -39.52
C GLU A 361 0.78 0.03 -38.75
N ASN A 362 1.16 1.08 -39.48
CA ASN A 362 1.76 2.30 -38.91
C ASN A 362 3.00 2.07 -38.04
N ASN A 363 3.69 0.94 -38.15
CA ASN A 363 4.89 0.69 -37.34
C ASN A 363 6.11 1.35 -37.99
N VAL A 364 7.03 1.82 -37.16
CA VAL A 364 8.34 2.33 -37.57
C VAL A 364 9.40 1.45 -36.96
N VAL A 365 10.22 0.83 -37.82
CA VAL A 365 11.21 -0.17 -37.41
C VAL A 365 12.57 0.27 -37.96
N ILE A 366 13.41 0.79 -37.06
CA ILE A 366 14.77 1.24 -37.38
C ILE A 366 15.76 0.18 -36.89
N THR A 367 16.37 -0.57 -37.82
CA THR A 367 17.16 -1.78 -37.51
C THR A 367 18.60 -1.66 -38.01
N SER A 368 19.54 -2.38 -37.41
CA SER A 368 20.92 -2.50 -37.91
C SER A 368 21.13 -3.70 -38.85
N GLN A 369 20.15 -4.59 -38.96
CA GLN A 369 20.19 -5.82 -39.76
C GLN A 369 19.16 -5.84 -40.91
N ALA A 370 19.17 -6.90 -41.73
CA ALA A 370 18.28 -7.01 -42.90
C ALA A 370 16.81 -7.19 -42.51
N ASN A 371 16.50 -7.73 -41.33
CA ASN A 371 15.12 -8.06 -40.96
C ASN A 371 14.38 -6.90 -40.32
N GLY A 372 13.59 -6.18 -41.12
CA GLY A 372 12.69 -5.13 -40.65
C GLY A 372 11.36 -5.69 -40.15
N ILE A 373 10.53 -6.19 -41.08
CA ILE A 373 9.28 -6.91 -40.77
C ILE A 373 9.30 -8.25 -41.50
N HIS A 374 9.34 -9.35 -40.76
CA HIS A 374 9.38 -10.70 -41.30
C HIS A 374 8.17 -11.50 -40.83
N ILE A 375 7.43 -12.11 -41.76
CA ILE A 375 6.33 -13.01 -41.44
C ILE A 375 6.33 -14.26 -42.31
N GLU A 376 6.27 -15.42 -41.69
CA GLU A 376 6.11 -16.70 -42.37
C GLU A 376 4.66 -17.21 -42.40
N ASN A 377 4.29 -17.80 -43.54
CA ASN A 377 2.99 -18.40 -43.84
C ASN A 377 1.76 -17.52 -43.52
N PRO A 378 1.75 -16.21 -43.86
CA PRO A 378 0.62 -15.35 -43.56
C PRO A 378 -0.60 -15.66 -44.43
N ARG A 379 -1.80 -15.60 -43.85
CA ARG A 379 -3.06 -15.74 -44.58
C ARG A 379 -4.07 -14.69 -44.16
N ASP A 380 -4.75 -14.09 -45.13
CA ASP A 380 -5.69 -13.00 -44.89
C ASP A 380 -5.05 -11.83 -44.08
N THR A 381 -3.73 -11.68 -44.18
CA THR A 381 -2.95 -10.71 -43.39
C THR A 381 -2.81 -9.40 -44.15
N VAL A 382 -2.89 -8.29 -43.43
CA VAL A 382 -2.69 -6.93 -43.95
C VAL A 382 -1.43 -6.33 -43.34
N ILE A 383 -0.45 -6.01 -44.18
CA ILE A 383 0.77 -5.27 -43.83
C ILE A 383 0.69 -3.92 -44.53
N ILE A 384 0.39 -2.84 -43.80
CA ILE A 384 0.04 -1.56 -44.41
C ILE A 384 0.64 -0.35 -43.71
N ASN A 385 1.13 0.63 -44.47
CA ASN A 385 1.60 1.92 -43.91
C ASN A 385 2.73 1.76 -42.86
N ASN A 386 3.65 0.81 -43.02
CA ASN A 386 4.82 0.67 -42.14
C ASN A 386 6.08 1.29 -42.76
N ILE A 387 7.09 1.59 -41.93
CA ILE A 387 8.44 2.00 -42.36
C ILE A 387 9.45 1.03 -41.74
N ALA A 388 10.27 0.40 -42.58
CA ALA A 388 11.44 -0.39 -42.17
C ALA A 388 12.71 0.25 -42.74
N PHE A 389 13.59 0.77 -41.89
CA PHE A 389 14.68 1.66 -42.30
C PHE A 389 16.01 1.30 -41.61
N ASN A 390 17.12 1.40 -42.34
CA ASN A 390 18.47 1.18 -41.81
C ASN A 390 19.36 2.42 -42.01
N PRO A 391 19.54 3.26 -40.98
CA PRO A 391 20.46 4.39 -41.05
C PRO A 391 21.92 4.02 -40.76
N TYR A 392 22.20 2.80 -40.29
CA TYR A 392 23.50 2.45 -39.69
C TYR A 392 24.52 1.89 -40.69
N SER A 393 24.04 1.29 -41.78
CA SER A 393 24.89 0.61 -42.76
C SER A 393 24.29 0.64 -44.16
N SER A 394 25.04 0.15 -45.14
CA SER A 394 24.53 -0.05 -46.51
C SER A 394 23.72 -1.34 -46.68
N ALA A 395 23.37 -2.05 -45.59
CA ALA A 395 22.58 -3.27 -45.67
C ALA A 395 21.09 -2.94 -45.81
N SER A 396 20.44 -3.45 -46.85
CA SER A 396 19.01 -3.23 -47.10
C SER A 396 18.14 -3.96 -46.07
N THR A 397 17.36 -3.22 -45.29
CA THR A 397 16.32 -3.77 -44.41
C THR A 397 15.03 -4.03 -45.18
N TRP A 398 14.45 -5.22 -44.97
CA TRP A 398 13.33 -5.73 -45.76
C TRP A 398 11.99 -5.82 -45.03
N ILE A 399 10.93 -5.86 -45.84
CA ILE A 399 9.63 -6.44 -45.49
C ILE A 399 9.49 -7.77 -46.24
N TYR A 400 9.31 -8.86 -45.49
CA TYR A 400 9.36 -10.24 -45.99
C TYR A 400 8.06 -11.00 -45.72
N THR A 401 7.58 -11.71 -46.74
CA THR A 401 6.52 -12.74 -46.64
C THR A 401 6.90 -13.99 -47.46
N ASN A 402 6.74 -15.18 -46.89
CA ASN A 402 7.19 -16.44 -47.50
C ASN A 402 6.15 -17.08 -48.49
N PRO A 403 6.56 -18.08 -49.30
CA PRO A 403 5.71 -18.67 -50.35
C PRO A 403 4.50 -19.47 -49.85
N GLY A 404 4.39 -19.76 -48.56
CA GLY A 404 3.26 -20.47 -47.95
C GLY A 404 2.04 -19.59 -47.69
N GLY A 405 2.17 -18.27 -47.88
CA GLY A 405 1.11 -17.31 -47.64
C GLY A 405 0.01 -17.28 -48.71
N ASP A 406 -1.20 -16.87 -48.33
CA ASP A 406 -2.36 -16.80 -49.21
C ASP A 406 -3.27 -15.59 -48.89
N ASN A 407 -3.76 -14.89 -49.91
CA ASN A 407 -4.73 -13.79 -49.77
C ASN A 407 -4.27 -12.63 -48.86
N ASN A 408 -2.99 -12.26 -48.94
CA ASN A 408 -2.43 -11.16 -48.15
C ASN A 408 -2.45 -9.82 -48.90
N VAL A 409 -2.49 -8.72 -48.15
CA VAL A 409 -2.33 -7.36 -48.67
C VAL A 409 -1.08 -6.74 -48.08
N VAL A 410 -0.15 -6.32 -48.94
CA VAL A 410 1.04 -5.55 -48.56
C VAL A 410 0.97 -4.21 -49.29
N ARG A 411 0.74 -3.10 -48.57
CA ARG A 411 0.39 -1.83 -49.21
C ARG A 411 0.94 -0.60 -48.50
N ASN A 412 1.24 0.47 -49.22
CA ASN A 412 1.66 1.75 -48.64
C ASN A 412 2.88 1.65 -47.70
N ASN A 413 3.69 0.60 -47.76
CA ASN A 413 4.85 0.45 -46.87
C ASN A 413 6.10 1.07 -47.49
N MET A 414 7.08 1.38 -46.66
CA MET A 414 8.42 1.80 -47.06
C MET A 414 9.46 0.83 -46.50
N ALA A 415 10.34 0.32 -47.34
CA ALA A 415 11.47 -0.51 -46.92
C ALA A 415 12.59 -0.45 -47.96
N HIS A 416 13.83 -0.80 -47.60
CA HIS A 416 14.93 -0.90 -48.57
C HIS A 416 14.81 -2.13 -49.49
N TYR A 417 13.97 -3.10 -49.11
CA TYR A 417 13.74 -4.28 -49.93
C TYR A 417 12.41 -4.95 -49.61
N PHE A 418 11.78 -5.54 -50.62
CA PHE A 418 10.55 -6.31 -50.47
C PHE A 418 10.76 -7.73 -50.99
N SER A 419 10.69 -8.70 -50.10
CA SER A 419 10.72 -10.13 -50.44
C SER A 419 9.33 -10.71 -50.24
N LEU A 420 8.46 -10.52 -51.23
CA LEU A 420 7.04 -10.86 -51.12
C LEU A 420 6.71 -12.07 -52.00
N THR A 421 6.25 -13.14 -51.37
CA THR A 421 5.87 -14.38 -52.05
C THR A 421 4.56 -14.93 -51.47
N GLY A 422 3.79 -15.70 -52.25
CA GLY A 422 2.50 -16.25 -51.83
C GLY A 422 1.46 -16.28 -52.95
N THR A 423 0.32 -16.93 -52.70
CA THR A 423 -0.81 -16.98 -53.65
C THR A 423 -1.85 -15.89 -53.34
N ASN A 424 -2.55 -15.40 -54.37
CA ASN A 424 -3.61 -14.38 -54.23
C ASN A 424 -3.21 -13.10 -53.47
N MET A 425 -1.91 -12.76 -53.47
CA MET A 425 -1.39 -11.58 -52.78
C MET A 425 -1.61 -10.29 -53.59
N THR A 426 -2.01 -9.22 -52.90
CA THR A 426 -2.01 -7.85 -53.43
C THR A 426 -0.82 -7.10 -52.84
N ALA A 427 0.14 -6.73 -53.68
CA ALA A 427 1.29 -5.91 -53.28
C ALA A 427 1.37 -4.66 -54.18
N ASP A 428 0.99 -3.50 -53.65
CA ASP A 428 0.87 -2.25 -54.40
C ASP A 428 1.20 -1.02 -53.53
N HIS A 429 1.57 0.11 -54.16
CA HIS A 429 1.90 1.36 -53.46
C HIS A 429 2.97 1.23 -52.37
N ASN A 430 3.81 0.18 -52.41
CA ASN A 430 4.98 0.05 -51.55
C ASN A 430 6.18 0.75 -52.20
N ILE A 431 7.04 1.33 -51.37
CA ILE A 431 8.18 2.14 -51.81
C ILE A 431 9.48 1.47 -51.38
N ASP A 432 10.29 1.14 -52.38
CA ASP A 432 11.69 0.80 -52.18
C ASP A 432 12.46 2.08 -51.82
N LEU A 433 13.03 2.12 -50.62
CA LEU A 433 13.77 3.27 -50.13
C LEU A 433 15.11 3.43 -50.85
N ASP A 434 15.66 2.39 -51.47
CA ASP A 434 16.91 2.47 -52.24
C ASP A 434 16.73 3.24 -53.57
N ASP A 435 15.48 3.48 -54.01
CA ASP A 435 15.15 4.32 -55.17
C ASP A 435 15.20 5.83 -54.85
N TYR A 436 15.34 6.21 -53.58
CA TYR A 436 15.29 7.59 -53.11
C TYR A 436 16.54 7.96 -52.30
N ASN A 437 16.87 9.24 -52.26
CA ASN A 437 17.75 9.76 -51.23
C ASN A 437 16.91 10.03 -49.96
N PRO A 438 17.19 9.40 -48.80
CA PRO A 438 16.39 9.56 -47.59
C PRO A 438 16.19 11.02 -47.16
N GLU A 439 17.18 11.90 -47.33
CA GLU A 439 17.09 13.32 -46.96
C GLU A 439 16.12 14.14 -47.83
N ASP A 440 15.73 13.62 -48.99
CA ASP A 440 14.75 14.25 -49.88
C ASP A 440 13.31 13.88 -49.51
N ILE A 441 13.11 12.80 -48.75
CA ILE A 441 11.78 12.27 -48.39
C ILE A 441 11.48 12.41 -46.88
N PHE A 442 12.49 12.38 -46.02
CA PHE A 442 12.35 12.46 -44.56
C PHE A 442 12.94 13.75 -43.99
N VAL A 443 12.44 14.18 -42.83
CA VAL A 443 12.88 15.42 -42.15
C VAL A 443 14.31 15.31 -41.63
N ASP A 444 14.63 14.26 -40.86
CA ASP A 444 15.98 14.03 -40.33
C ASP A 444 16.26 12.52 -40.17
N PRO A 445 16.44 11.79 -41.29
CA PRO A 445 16.59 10.35 -41.28
C PRO A 445 17.92 9.86 -40.70
N PHE A 446 18.93 10.73 -40.61
CA PHE A 446 20.24 10.40 -40.06
C PHE A 446 20.50 11.06 -38.70
N ALA A 447 19.45 11.64 -38.11
CA ALA A 447 19.45 12.21 -36.78
C ALA A 447 20.53 13.27 -36.51
N VAL A 448 20.77 14.14 -37.48
CA VAL A 448 21.69 15.28 -37.33
C VAL A 448 21.23 16.21 -36.19
N GLY A 449 19.93 16.29 -35.94
CA GLY A 449 19.28 17.01 -34.85
C GLY A 449 19.19 16.25 -33.52
N GLY A 450 19.79 15.06 -33.41
CA GLY A 450 19.86 14.29 -32.15
C GLY A 450 18.80 13.21 -31.98
N SER A 451 17.89 13.00 -32.95
CA SER A 451 16.93 11.88 -32.98
C SER A 451 16.51 11.56 -34.41
N TYR A 452 16.19 10.31 -34.71
CA TYR A 452 15.64 9.94 -36.02
C TYR A 452 14.25 10.55 -36.23
N ASP A 453 14.07 11.26 -37.34
CA ASP A 453 12.79 11.81 -37.76
C ASP A 453 12.44 11.37 -39.18
N LEU A 454 11.63 10.31 -39.24
CA LEU A 454 11.13 9.72 -40.49
C LEU A 454 9.75 10.27 -40.90
N ARG A 455 9.36 11.43 -40.37
CA ARG A 455 8.21 12.17 -40.91
C ARG A 455 8.53 12.66 -42.32
N HIS A 456 7.50 12.77 -43.15
CA HIS A 456 7.65 13.30 -44.50
C HIS A 456 8.18 14.73 -44.48
N LYS A 457 9.21 14.99 -45.28
CA LYS A 457 9.70 16.34 -45.57
C LYS A 457 8.74 17.04 -46.53
N GLU A 458 8.59 18.35 -46.39
CA GLU A 458 7.83 19.15 -47.36
C GLU A 458 8.35 18.91 -48.79
N GLY A 459 7.44 18.64 -49.73
CA GLY A 459 7.77 18.33 -51.11
C GLY A 459 8.16 16.87 -51.36
N SER A 460 8.14 16.01 -50.33
CA SER A 460 8.30 14.56 -50.51
C SER A 460 7.32 14.04 -51.57
N PRO A 461 7.79 13.27 -52.58
CA PRO A 461 6.94 12.71 -53.62
C PRO A 461 5.99 11.62 -53.09
N LEU A 462 6.15 11.23 -51.82
CA LEU A 462 5.38 10.16 -51.17
C LEU A 462 4.13 10.70 -50.45
N ILE A 463 3.99 12.04 -50.40
CA ILE A 463 2.80 12.73 -49.89
C ILE A 463 1.67 12.61 -50.92
N ASN A 464 0.47 12.24 -50.46
CA ASN A 464 -0.74 11.90 -51.22
C ASN A 464 -0.58 10.75 -52.22
N ALA A 465 0.50 9.97 -52.13
CA ALA A 465 0.85 8.95 -53.11
C ALA A 465 0.32 7.54 -52.76
N GLY A 466 -0.21 7.36 -51.56
CA GLY A 466 -0.72 6.08 -51.06
C GLY A 466 -2.16 5.80 -51.49
N SER A 467 -2.55 4.54 -51.36
CA SER A 467 -3.93 4.08 -51.53
C SER A 467 -4.72 4.22 -50.23
N SER A 468 -5.94 4.74 -50.28
CA SER A 468 -6.83 4.81 -49.10
C SER A 468 -7.46 3.46 -48.74
N GLU A 469 -7.33 2.45 -49.59
CA GLU A 469 -7.95 1.14 -49.35
C GLU A 469 -7.23 0.38 -48.23
N LEU A 470 -7.97 0.09 -47.15
CA LEU A 470 -7.49 -0.53 -45.90
C LEU A 470 -6.53 0.31 -45.06
N ALA A 471 -6.16 1.51 -45.52
CA ALA A 471 -5.33 2.43 -44.76
C ALA A 471 -6.00 2.75 -43.41
N PRO A 472 -5.25 2.82 -42.30
CA PRO A 472 -5.80 3.20 -41.01
C PRO A 472 -6.31 4.65 -41.02
N ASP A 473 -7.36 4.94 -40.24
CA ASP A 473 -7.93 6.29 -40.14
C ASP A 473 -6.98 7.32 -39.50
N LYS A 474 -5.98 6.84 -38.76
CA LYS A 474 -4.97 7.63 -38.06
C LYS A 474 -3.58 7.10 -38.34
N ASP A 475 -2.56 7.95 -38.35
CA ASP A 475 -1.15 7.59 -38.46
C ASP A 475 -0.53 7.19 -37.08
N ILE A 476 0.78 6.95 -37.04
CA ILE A 476 1.49 6.60 -35.80
C ILE A 476 1.43 7.69 -34.72
N LEU A 477 1.33 8.97 -35.09
CA LEU A 477 1.19 10.12 -34.19
C LEU A 477 -0.28 10.45 -33.89
N GLU A 478 -1.19 9.54 -34.23
CA GLU A 478 -2.63 9.72 -34.16
C GLU A 478 -3.23 10.85 -35.02
N VAL A 479 -2.48 11.35 -36.00
CA VAL A 479 -2.96 12.33 -37.00
C VAL A 479 -3.95 11.64 -37.93
N SER A 480 -5.10 12.28 -38.16
CA SER A 480 -6.14 11.71 -39.05
C SER A 480 -5.66 11.66 -40.50
N ARG A 481 -6.00 10.61 -41.23
CA ARG A 481 -5.68 10.46 -42.65
C ARG A 481 -6.95 10.61 -43.51
N PRO A 482 -6.88 11.24 -44.70
CA PRO A 482 -5.75 12.01 -45.23
C PRO A 482 -5.74 13.47 -44.70
N GLN A 483 -4.58 14.11 -44.70
CA GLN A 483 -4.45 15.56 -44.48
C GLN A 483 -4.45 16.35 -45.80
N GLY A 484 -4.17 15.69 -46.93
CA GLY A 484 -4.17 16.27 -48.26
C GLY A 484 -5.21 15.64 -49.20
N ALA A 485 -4.83 15.54 -50.48
CA ALA A 485 -5.66 14.96 -51.54
C ALA A 485 -5.74 13.42 -51.50
N GLY A 486 -4.82 12.76 -50.78
CA GLY A 486 -4.74 11.31 -50.66
C GLY A 486 -4.00 10.92 -49.39
N VAL A 487 -3.97 9.62 -49.10
CA VAL A 487 -3.22 9.08 -47.94
C VAL A 487 -1.74 9.05 -48.27
N ASP A 488 -0.89 9.30 -47.29
CA ASP A 488 0.55 9.23 -47.47
C ASP A 488 1.07 7.80 -47.32
N ILE A 489 2.12 7.47 -48.07
CA ILE A 489 2.83 6.20 -47.92
C ILE A 489 3.61 6.23 -46.60
N GLY A 490 3.79 5.07 -45.94
CA GLY A 490 4.53 4.94 -44.69
C GLY A 490 3.68 5.24 -43.45
N ALA A 491 4.34 5.29 -42.30
CA ALA A 491 3.71 5.34 -40.98
C ALA A 491 3.19 6.72 -40.56
N TYR A 492 3.68 7.78 -41.22
CA TYR A 492 3.32 9.16 -40.93
C TYR A 492 2.43 9.75 -42.03
N GLU A 493 1.53 10.63 -41.62
CA GLU A 493 0.78 11.52 -42.50
C GLU A 493 1.41 12.93 -42.44
N TYR A 494 1.73 13.49 -43.60
CA TYR A 494 2.25 14.83 -43.74
C TYR A 494 1.16 15.84 -43.42
N VAL A 495 1.39 16.62 -42.37
CA VAL A 495 0.64 17.82 -42.09
C VAL A 495 1.39 18.98 -42.73
N PRO A 496 0.82 19.69 -43.72
CA PRO A 496 1.41 20.91 -44.25
C PRO A 496 1.61 21.89 -43.10
N VAL A 497 2.86 22.08 -42.71
CA VAL A 497 3.22 23.08 -41.72
C VAL A 497 2.96 24.42 -42.41
N ASN A 498 1.95 25.18 -41.97
CA ASN A 498 2.28 26.58 -41.75
C ASN A 498 3.36 26.51 -40.67
N PRO A 499 4.64 26.76 -40.97
CA PRO A 499 5.69 26.56 -39.99
C PRO A 499 5.24 27.30 -38.74
N ASP A 500 5.05 26.54 -37.68
CA ASP A 500 4.78 27.12 -36.38
C ASP A 500 5.99 28.02 -36.11
N THR A 501 5.74 29.32 -36.14
CA THR A 501 6.75 30.34 -35.86
C THR A 501 6.54 30.93 -34.48
N THR A 502 5.53 30.47 -33.76
CA THR A 502 5.09 31.03 -32.50
C THR A 502 5.52 30.09 -31.37
N PRO A 503 6.47 30.49 -30.51
CA PRO A 503 6.78 29.66 -29.35
C PRO A 503 5.54 29.44 -28.45
N PRO A 504 5.48 28.32 -27.70
CA PRO A 504 4.41 28.07 -26.75
C PRO A 504 4.15 29.21 -25.77
N SER A 505 2.95 29.23 -25.20
CA SER A 505 2.69 30.05 -24.01
C SER A 505 3.63 29.64 -22.87
N VAL A 506 4.06 30.61 -22.08
CA VAL A 506 4.86 30.38 -20.87
C VAL A 506 4.12 29.44 -19.91
N PRO A 507 4.77 28.41 -19.33
CA PRO A 507 4.18 27.63 -18.25
C PRO A 507 3.74 28.53 -17.10
N GLN A 508 2.47 28.41 -16.69
CA GLN A 508 1.90 29.23 -15.61
C GLN A 508 1.78 28.44 -14.31
N ASN A 509 1.64 29.16 -13.20
CA ASN A 509 1.42 28.57 -11.87
C ASN A 509 2.45 27.49 -11.51
N LEU A 510 3.72 27.73 -11.85
CA LEU A 510 4.81 26.91 -11.33
C LEU A 510 4.77 26.96 -9.80
N THR A 511 4.66 25.80 -9.19
CA THR A 511 4.62 25.59 -7.75
C THR A 511 5.66 24.55 -7.39
N THR A 512 6.23 24.72 -6.20
CA THR A 512 7.15 23.79 -5.58
C THR A 512 6.50 23.20 -4.34
N THR A 513 6.71 21.91 -4.13
CA THR A 513 6.35 21.22 -2.88
C THR A 513 7.63 20.58 -2.35
N THR A 514 8.09 21.02 -1.18
CA THR A 514 9.17 20.33 -0.48
C THR A 514 8.65 18.98 -0.02
N VAL A 515 9.23 17.90 -0.54
CA VAL A 515 8.81 16.53 -0.22
C VAL A 515 9.63 15.97 0.93
N GLY A 516 10.93 16.29 0.96
CA GLY A 516 11.83 15.78 1.98
C GLY A 516 13.17 16.49 1.99
N GLU A 517 14.15 15.85 2.64
CA GLU A 517 15.50 16.37 2.80
C GLU A 517 16.30 16.34 1.49
N SER A 518 15.86 15.54 0.51
CA SER A 518 16.54 15.41 -0.77
C SER A 518 15.63 15.56 -1.99
N GLN A 519 14.41 16.10 -1.81
CA GLN A 519 13.45 16.21 -2.90
C GLN A 519 12.55 17.44 -2.82
N ILE A 520 12.36 18.07 -3.99
CA ILE A 520 11.38 19.13 -4.24
C ILE A 520 10.60 18.78 -5.50
N ASP A 521 9.28 18.69 -5.39
CA ASP A 521 8.40 18.45 -6.52
C ASP A 521 7.97 19.75 -7.16
N LEU A 522 8.00 19.78 -8.49
CA LEU A 522 7.53 20.87 -9.33
C LEU A 522 6.19 20.48 -9.95
N ALA A 523 5.26 21.43 -10.00
CA ALA A 523 4.03 21.31 -10.76
C ALA A 523 3.67 22.65 -11.41
N TRP A 524 3.13 22.61 -12.62
CA TRP A 524 2.71 23.81 -13.35
C TRP A 524 1.44 23.54 -14.17
N GLU A 525 0.84 24.58 -14.73
CA GLU A 525 -0.27 24.44 -15.67
C GLU A 525 0.25 24.21 -17.09
N ALA A 526 -0.50 23.39 -17.84
CA ALA A 526 -0.16 23.08 -19.22
C ALA A 526 -0.06 24.35 -20.08
N SER A 527 1.05 24.47 -20.81
CA SER A 527 1.19 25.46 -21.87
C SER A 527 0.30 25.09 -23.05
N SER A 528 -0.08 26.10 -23.82
CA SER A 528 -0.75 25.96 -25.10
C SER A 528 0.05 26.67 -26.18
N ASP A 529 0.06 26.10 -27.36
CA ASP A 529 0.62 26.72 -28.54
C ASP A 529 -0.52 26.93 -29.57
N PRO A 530 -0.62 28.11 -30.20
CA PRO A 530 -1.71 28.41 -31.13
C PRO A 530 -1.60 27.65 -32.47
N GLU A 531 -0.41 27.18 -32.82
CA GLU A 531 -0.09 26.57 -34.12
C GLU A 531 0.27 25.08 -33.99
N SER A 532 0.64 24.60 -32.79
CA SER A 532 0.94 23.19 -32.54
C SER A 532 0.64 22.69 -31.12
N SER A 533 1.03 21.46 -30.81
CA SER A 533 1.00 20.89 -29.46
C SER A 533 2.34 21.06 -28.75
N ILE A 534 2.31 21.10 -27.42
CA ILE A 534 3.52 21.05 -26.60
C ILE A 534 4.18 19.68 -26.74
N SER A 535 5.48 19.66 -26.99
CA SER A 535 6.30 18.45 -27.09
C SER A 535 6.81 18.04 -25.70
N PHE A 536 7.48 18.95 -25.01
CA PHE A 536 8.00 18.75 -23.66
C PHE A 536 8.25 20.09 -22.95
N TYR A 537 8.63 20.04 -21.68
CA TYR A 537 9.06 21.15 -20.86
C TYR A 537 10.53 20.99 -20.47
N ARG A 538 11.29 22.08 -20.37
CA ARG A 538 12.65 22.06 -19.79
C ARG A 538 12.61 22.55 -18.35
N ILE A 539 13.33 21.84 -17.49
CA ILE A 539 13.40 22.13 -16.05
C ILE A 539 14.74 22.77 -15.75
N TYR A 540 14.70 23.91 -15.08
CA TYR A 540 15.88 24.66 -14.67
C TYR A 540 15.97 24.69 -13.15
N ARG A 541 17.16 24.38 -12.62
CA ARG A 541 17.54 24.57 -11.21
C ARG A 541 18.77 25.45 -11.16
N ASP A 542 18.70 26.53 -10.38
CA ASP A 542 19.76 27.52 -10.21
C ASP A 542 20.34 28.00 -11.56
N ASN A 543 19.43 28.37 -12.46
CA ASN A 543 19.68 28.78 -13.85
C ASN A 543 20.25 27.71 -14.80
N SER A 544 20.59 26.52 -14.31
CA SER A 544 21.08 25.41 -15.14
C SER A 544 19.93 24.50 -15.54
N GLN A 545 19.87 24.07 -16.80
CA GLN A 545 18.92 23.03 -17.19
C GLN A 545 19.35 21.72 -16.54
N ILE A 546 18.44 21.10 -15.80
CA ILE A 546 18.70 19.81 -15.14
C ILE A 546 18.00 18.66 -15.84
N ASP A 547 16.85 18.89 -16.48
CA ASP A 547 16.08 17.83 -17.14
C ASP A 547 15.00 18.35 -18.10
N THR A 548 14.21 17.44 -18.65
CA THR A 548 12.98 17.68 -19.41
C THR A 548 11.81 16.85 -18.89
N SER A 549 10.57 17.32 -19.07
CA SER A 549 9.35 16.58 -18.70
C SER A 549 8.32 16.65 -19.82
N VAL A 550 7.68 15.54 -20.16
CA VAL A 550 6.52 15.51 -21.07
C VAL A 550 5.19 15.70 -20.33
N SER A 551 5.24 15.81 -19.00
CA SER A 551 4.10 16.07 -18.12
C SER A 551 4.18 17.49 -17.55
N THR A 552 3.15 17.93 -16.83
CA THR A 552 3.14 19.25 -16.17
C THR A 552 3.59 19.18 -14.71
N SER A 553 4.47 18.22 -14.42
CA SER A 553 5.09 18.00 -13.13
C SER A 553 6.49 17.43 -13.29
N TYR A 554 7.32 17.59 -12.27
CA TYR A 554 8.68 17.04 -12.23
C TYR A 554 9.15 16.86 -10.78
N PRO A 555 9.45 15.62 -10.33
CA PRO A 555 10.06 15.40 -9.03
C PRO A 555 11.58 15.59 -9.11
N ASP A 556 12.10 16.66 -8.49
CA ASP A 556 13.54 16.89 -8.44
C ASP A 556 14.16 16.24 -7.19
N THR A 557 14.84 15.12 -7.39
CA THR A 557 15.41 14.26 -6.34
C THR A 557 16.94 14.36 -6.25
N GLY A 558 17.52 13.87 -5.15
CA GLY A 558 18.97 13.86 -4.94
C GLY A 558 19.53 15.24 -4.57
N LEU A 559 18.68 16.09 -3.99
CA LEU A 559 19.05 17.40 -3.48
C LEU A 559 19.78 17.28 -2.14
N ASN A 560 20.58 18.29 -1.82
CA ASN A 560 21.20 18.39 -0.50
C ASN A 560 20.16 18.86 0.51
N SER A 561 20.23 18.32 1.73
CA SER A 561 19.37 18.74 2.85
C SER A 561 19.56 20.22 3.20
N GLY A 562 18.48 20.84 3.71
CA GLY A 562 18.44 22.24 4.14
C GLY A 562 18.83 23.27 3.07
N THR A 563 18.87 22.89 1.79
CA THR A 563 19.41 23.72 0.70
C THR A 563 18.27 24.35 -0.08
N THR A 564 18.36 25.67 -0.30
CA THR A 564 17.40 26.41 -1.11
C THR A 564 17.79 26.36 -2.59
N TYR A 565 16.85 25.93 -3.41
CA TYR A 565 16.98 25.83 -4.87
C TYR A 565 16.00 26.79 -5.55
N SER A 566 16.41 27.35 -6.69
CA SER A 566 15.56 28.19 -7.54
C SER A 566 15.17 27.46 -8.82
N TYR A 567 13.86 27.35 -9.08
CA TYR A 567 13.30 26.62 -10.22
C TYR A 567 12.60 27.52 -11.23
N GLU A 568 12.78 27.19 -12.50
CA GLU A 568 12.04 27.76 -13.63
C GLU A 568 11.70 26.65 -14.63
N VAL A 569 10.64 26.82 -15.40
CA VAL A 569 10.22 25.87 -16.44
C VAL A 569 9.93 26.61 -17.75
N SER A 570 10.34 26.05 -18.90
CA SER A 570 9.92 26.50 -20.24
C SER A 570 9.19 25.38 -20.99
N ALA A 571 8.33 25.72 -21.94
CA ALA A 571 7.65 24.78 -22.82
C ALA A 571 8.28 24.79 -24.21
N VAL A 572 8.37 23.61 -24.83
CA VAL A 572 8.93 23.42 -26.17
C VAL A 572 7.88 22.74 -27.04
N ASN A 573 7.58 23.31 -28.21
CA ASN A 573 6.62 22.70 -29.15
C ASN A 573 7.26 21.66 -30.06
N GLY A 574 6.45 21.02 -30.92
CA GLY A 574 6.89 20.00 -31.87
C GLY A 574 7.88 20.47 -32.95
N GLN A 575 8.13 21.79 -33.06
CA GLN A 575 9.16 22.39 -33.94
C GLN A 575 10.42 22.80 -33.18
N GLY A 576 10.50 22.54 -31.87
CA GLY A 576 11.63 22.91 -31.05
C GLY A 576 11.65 24.39 -30.65
N LEU A 577 10.58 25.16 -30.92
CA LEU A 577 10.47 26.53 -30.43
C LEU A 577 10.15 26.51 -28.94
N GLU A 578 10.91 27.30 -28.19
CA GLU A 578 10.87 27.35 -26.74
C GLU A 578 10.22 28.64 -26.26
N SER A 579 9.29 28.52 -25.30
CA SER A 579 8.68 29.66 -24.63
C SER A 579 9.71 30.47 -23.84
N THR A 580 9.35 31.67 -23.41
CA THR A 580 10.06 32.27 -22.27
C THR A 580 9.88 31.39 -21.02
N ARG A 581 10.86 31.41 -20.11
CA ARG A 581 10.77 30.68 -18.83
C ARG A 581 9.66 31.25 -17.94
N SER A 582 9.06 30.40 -17.13
CA SER A 582 8.13 30.79 -16.06
C SER A 582 8.77 31.77 -15.08
N ASN A 583 7.98 32.35 -14.19
CA ASN A 583 8.55 33.01 -13.01
C ASN A 583 9.36 31.99 -12.18
N ALA A 584 10.50 32.43 -11.65
CA ALA A 584 11.26 31.62 -10.72
C ALA A 584 10.47 31.40 -9.43
N VAL A 585 10.50 30.17 -8.93
CA VAL A 585 10.04 29.82 -7.59
C VAL A 585 11.19 29.23 -6.81
N GLN A 586 11.23 29.48 -5.50
CA GLN A 586 12.25 28.90 -4.63
C GLN A 586 11.59 27.92 -3.68
N ALA A 587 12.29 26.83 -3.41
CA ALA A 587 11.97 25.92 -2.34
C ALA A 587 13.26 25.44 -1.69
N ALA A 588 13.18 25.17 -0.40
CA ALA A 588 14.24 24.52 0.35
C ALA A 588 13.84 23.08 0.60
N THR A 589 14.79 22.16 0.48
CA THR A 589 14.63 20.82 1.05
C THR A 589 14.43 20.92 2.56
N LEU A 590 13.83 19.90 3.17
CA LEU A 590 13.81 19.82 4.63
C LEU A 590 15.25 19.77 5.13
N GLN A 591 15.47 20.40 6.28
CA GLN A 591 16.72 20.23 6.97
C GLN A 591 16.71 18.85 7.61
N ASP A 592 17.72 18.06 7.28
CA ASP A 592 18.03 16.88 8.06
C ASP A 592 18.44 17.33 9.46
N THR A 593 17.68 16.87 10.45
CA THR A 593 17.89 17.21 11.86
C THR A 593 18.14 15.98 12.71
N THR A 594 18.25 14.80 12.09
CA THR A 594 18.37 13.53 12.78
C THR A 594 19.85 13.22 12.89
N PRO A 595 20.43 13.11 14.10
CA PRO A 595 21.82 12.69 14.23
C PRO A 595 21.98 11.21 13.86
N PRO A 596 23.18 10.79 13.42
CA PRO A 596 23.47 9.39 13.17
C PRO A 596 23.35 8.57 14.47
N SER A 597 23.03 7.28 14.34
CA SER A 597 22.90 6.32 15.45
C SER A 597 23.74 5.07 15.20
N ILE A 598 24.12 4.35 16.28
CA ILE A 598 24.91 3.12 16.16
C ILE A 598 23.95 1.97 15.82
N VAL A 599 24.25 1.27 14.73
CA VAL A 599 23.49 0.09 14.26
C VAL A 599 24.08 -1.18 14.86
N SER A 600 25.40 -1.32 14.83
CA SER A 600 26.08 -2.51 15.34
C SER A 600 27.51 -2.20 15.80
N VAL A 601 28.02 -3.05 16.69
CA VAL A 601 29.43 -3.06 17.10
C VAL A 601 29.91 -4.50 17.10
N SER A 602 31.01 -4.78 16.41
CA SER A 602 31.75 -6.03 16.56
C SER A 602 33.16 -5.74 17.10
N SER A 603 33.74 -6.69 17.82
CA SER A 603 35.05 -6.52 18.46
C SER A 603 36.00 -7.68 18.18
N THR A 604 37.28 -7.34 18.07
CA THR A 604 38.40 -8.27 18.14
C THR A 604 39.29 -7.90 19.33
N GLU A 605 40.38 -8.63 19.55
CA GLU A 605 41.34 -8.29 20.60
C GLU A 605 41.79 -6.83 20.49
N THR A 606 42.01 -6.31 19.27
CA THR A 606 42.63 -4.98 19.06
C THR A 606 41.87 -4.07 18.11
N SER A 607 40.61 -4.38 17.79
CA SER A 607 39.79 -3.52 16.93
C SER A 607 38.32 -3.60 17.26
N LEU A 608 37.59 -2.53 16.95
CA LEU A 608 36.13 -2.50 16.87
C LEU A 608 35.70 -2.10 15.47
N GLU A 609 34.62 -2.66 14.96
CA GLU A 609 33.92 -2.19 13.77
C GLU A 609 32.54 -1.70 14.18
N ILE A 610 32.21 -0.45 13.85
CA ILE A 610 31.00 0.24 14.28
C ILE A 610 30.25 0.70 13.04
N THR A 611 29.06 0.17 12.78
CA THR A 611 28.21 0.62 11.68
C THR A 611 27.19 1.65 12.18
N PHE A 612 26.98 2.72 11.41
CA PHE A 612 26.03 3.78 11.73
C PHE A 612 24.81 3.76 10.82
N SER A 613 23.73 4.44 11.23
CA SER A 613 22.44 4.45 10.53
C SER A 613 22.44 5.20 9.20
N GLU A 614 23.51 5.91 8.89
CA GLU A 614 23.64 6.78 7.72
C GLU A 614 25.10 7.15 7.42
N LEU A 615 25.32 7.85 6.31
CA LEU A 615 26.63 8.31 5.89
C LEU A 615 27.17 9.40 6.84
N LEU A 616 28.44 9.27 7.21
CA LEU A 616 29.09 10.14 8.18
C LEU A 616 29.97 11.20 7.53
N ASP A 617 30.08 12.35 8.18
CA ASP A 617 31.17 13.29 7.91
C ASP A 617 32.50 12.66 8.34
N SER A 618 33.41 12.47 7.38
CA SER A 618 34.70 11.83 7.61
C SER A 618 35.57 12.57 8.64
N THR A 619 35.46 13.90 8.73
CA THR A 619 36.26 14.69 9.68
C THR A 619 35.90 14.35 11.12
N SER A 620 34.61 14.25 11.41
CA SER A 620 34.10 13.89 12.73
C SER A 620 34.22 12.39 13.02
N ALA A 621 33.99 11.52 12.02
CA ALA A 621 34.01 10.08 12.19
C ALA A 621 35.43 9.53 12.43
N GLU A 622 36.46 10.09 11.80
CA GLU A 622 37.85 9.64 11.96
C GLU A 622 38.57 10.30 13.16
N GLN A 623 37.90 11.19 13.87
CA GLN A 623 38.44 11.87 15.03
C GLN A 623 38.40 10.94 16.26
N THR A 624 39.52 10.33 16.63
CA THR A 624 39.59 9.35 17.73
C THR A 624 39.08 9.86 19.08
N SER A 625 39.14 11.17 19.35
CA SER A 625 38.61 11.76 20.58
C SER A 625 37.08 11.70 20.71
N ASN A 626 36.37 11.34 19.63
CA ASN A 626 34.93 11.11 19.64
C ASN A 626 34.56 9.71 20.14
N TYR A 627 35.54 8.85 20.42
CA TYR A 627 35.34 7.49 20.89
C TYR A 627 36.06 7.29 22.22
N SER A 628 35.39 6.64 23.17
CA SER A 628 36.02 6.16 24.39
C SER A 628 35.44 4.82 24.79
N ILE A 629 36.28 3.94 25.32
CA ILE A 629 35.88 2.62 25.78
C ILE A 629 36.25 2.55 27.26
N ASN A 630 35.36 2.00 28.08
CA ASN A 630 35.62 1.84 29.51
C ASN A 630 36.75 0.82 29.79
N ASN A 631 37.03 0.55 31.06
CA ASN A 631 38.00 -0.46 31.50
C ASN A 631 39.45 -0.26 31.00
N GLY A 632 39.80 0.97 30.62
CA GLY A 632 41.17 1.35 30.27
C GLY A 632 41.58 1.00 28.84
N ILE A 633 40.64 0.61 27.97
CA ILE A 633 40.90 0.40 26.55
C ILE A 633 41.15 1.75 25.87
N SER A 634 42.26 1.85 25.15
CA SER A 634 42.68 3.07 24.45
C SER A 634 42.33 2.97 22.96
N VAL A 635 41.67 3.99 22.39
CA VAL A 635 41.44 4.13 20.95
C VAL A 635 42.68 4.76 20.30
N ILE A 636 43.31 4.03 19.39
CA ILE A 636 44.59 4.39 18.75
C ILE A 636 44.35 5.09 17.40
N ALA A 637 43.41 4.59 16.60
CA ALA A 637 43.03 5.13 15.30
C ALA A 637 41.55 4.88 15.02
N ALA A 638 40.96 5.69 14.14
CA ALA A 638 39.62 5.52 13.59
C ALA A 638 39.70 5.73 12.08
N SER A 639 39.03 4.90 11.29
CA SER A 639 38.95 5.03 9.84
C SER A 639 37.52 4.79 9.38
N LEU A 640 37.01 5.65 8.49
CA LEU A 640 35.66 5.53 7.94
C LEU A 640 35.69 4.80 6.58
N ASP A 641 34.81 3.81 6.43
CA ASP A 641 34.42 3.24 5.14
C ASP A 641 32.90 3.38 4.98
N THR A 642 32.46 4.31 4.15
CA THR A 642 31.04 4.68 3.95
C THR A 642 30.31 5.10 5.24
N ASP A 643 29.58 4.19 5.89
CA ASP A 643 28.83 4.36 7.15
C ASP A 643 29.46 3.60 8.34
N THR A 644 30.60 2.93 8.12
CA THR A 644 31.22 2.04 9.09
C THR A 644 32.58 2.59 9.53
N VAL A 645 32.75 2.76 10.84
CA VAL A 645 34.01 3.20 11.45
C VAL A 645 34.74 2.01 12.06
N THR A 646 35.95 1.75 11.59
CA THR A 646 36.87 0.80 12.23
C THR A 646 37.77 1.53 13.22
N LEU A 647 37.67 1.17 14.50
CA LEU A 647 38.60 1.61 15.54
C LEU A 647 39.74 0.60 15.68
N THR A 648 40.98 1.08 15.71
CA THR A 648 42.11 0.32 16.23
C THR A 648 42.27 0.64 17.72
N THR A 649 42.35 -0.38 18.58
CA THR A 649 42.40 -0.22 20.04
C THR A 649 43.62 -0.91 20.65
N SER A 650 43.86 -0.68 21.95
CA SER A 650 44.65 -1.60 22.77
C SER A 650 43.95 -2.95 22.91
N ALA A 651 44.71 -4.00 23.27
CA ALA A 651 44.17 -5.34 23.53
C ALA A 651 43.05 -5.31 24.58
N HIS A 652 41.92 -5.93 24.26
CA HIS A 652 40.80 -6.18 25.17
C HIS A 652 41.06 -7.45 25.97
N PRO A 653 41.08 -7.40 27.31
CA PRO A 653 40.76 -8.56 28.12
C PRO A 653 39.36 -9.08 27.83
N GLU A 654 39.10 -10.34 28.12
CA GLU A 654 37.73 -10.88 28.06
C GLU A 654 36.76 -10.08 28.94
N GLY A 655 35.55 -9.86 28.44
CA GLY A 655 34.43 -9.32 29.20
C GLY A 655 33.65 -8.21 28.48
N PHE A 656 32.78 -7.57 29.25
CA PHE A 656 31.88 -6.52 28.77
C PHE A 656 32.53 -5.14 28.79
N TYR A 657 32.30 -4.42 27.72
CA TYR A 657 32.79 -3.07 27.50
C TYR A 657 31.65 -2.16 27.11
N THR A 658 31.78 -0.88 27.46
CA THR A 658 30.87 0.17 27.00
C THR A 658 31.66 1.08 26.08
N LEU A 659 31.28 1.09 24.81
CA LEU A 659 31.71 2.08 23.84
C LEU A 659 30.87 3.34 24.06
N THR A 660 31.51 4.49 24.23
CA THR A 660 30.89 5.81 24.20
C THR A 660 31.33 6.54 22.94
N VAL A 661 30.36 6.95 22.12
CA VAL A 661 30.54 7.75 20.91
C VAL A 661 29.92 9.12 21.12
N VAL A 662 30.63 10.18 20.73
CA VAL A 662 30.16 11.56 20.87
C VAL A 662 30.59 12.40 19.69
N ASN A 663 29.70 13.29 19.22
CA ASN A 663 30.04 14.31 18.22
C ASN A 663 30.57 13.76 16.87
N VAL A 664 30.29 12.48 16.58
CA VAL A 664 30.30 11.96 15.22
C VAL A 664 29.11 12.57 14.50
N GLN A 665 29.32 13.15 13.33
CA GLN A 665 28.32 13.88 12.57
C GLN A 665 27.96 13.10 11.31
N ASP A 666 26.70 13.22 10.90
CA ASP A 666 26.31 12.88 9.54
C ASP A 666 26.89 13.90 8.54
N THR A 667 26.61 13.69 7.25
CA THR A 667 27.00 14.64 6.19
C THR A 667 26.25 15.98 6.21
N SER A 668 25.13 16.07 6.94
CA SER A 668 24.34 17.29 7.16
C SER A 668 24.86 18.13 8.35
N GLY A 669 25.82 17.60 9.11
CA GLY A 669 26.44 18.24 10.27
C GLY A 669 25.66 18.07 11.57
N ASN A 670 24.72 17.13 11.69
CA ASN A 670 24.04 16.88 12.96
C ASN A 670 24.95 16.03 13.86
N PRO A 671 25.38 16.55 15.04
CA PRO A 671 26.25 15.80 15.91
C PRO A 671 25.47 14.76 16.71
N MET A 672 25.94 13.51 16.66
CA MET A 672 25.51 12.45 17.56
C MET A 672 25.61 12.93 19.02
N PRO A 673 24.52 12.83 19.81
CA PRO A 673 24.58 13.02 21.25
C PRO A 673 25.49 11.96 21.87
N SER A 674 26.02 12.20 23.07
CA SER A 674 26.83 11.18 23.76
C SER A 674 26.05 9.87 23.90
N THR A 675 26.42 8.88 23.10
CA THR A 675 25.71 7.62 22.96
C THR A 675 26.60 6.51 23.48
N THR A 676 26.03 5.62 24.28
CA THR A 676 26.73 4.45 24.79
C THR A 676 26.12 3.19 24.21
N THR A 677 26.97 2.25 23.80
CA THR A 677 26.56 0.90 23.45
C THR A 677 27.48 -0.08 24.15
N ASP A 678 26.89 -1.12 24.72
CA ASP A 678 27.66 -2.21 25.29
C ASP A 678 28.04 -3.19 24.19
N TYR A 679 29.22 -3.78 24.33
CA TYR A 679 29.68 -4.88 23.50
C TYR A 679 30.51 -5.82 24.36
N GLU A 680 30.55 -7.08 23.97
CA GLU A 680 31.38 -8.08 24.62
C GLU A 680 32.59 -8.41 23.75
N TYR A 681 33.74 -8.56 24.40
CA TYR A 681 34.87 -9.25 23.80
C TYR A 681 35.02 -10.61 24.49
N ASP A 682 34.60 -11.66 23.79
CA ASP A 682 34.74 -13.03 24.27
C ASP A 682 36.05 -13.65 23.75
N TYR A 683 37.00 -13.84 24.67
CA TYR A 683 38.34 -14.28 24.33
C TYR A 683 38.34 -15.74 23.87
N GLY A 684 38.72 -15.97 22.61
CA GLY A 684 38.92 -17.31 22.06
C GLY A 684 37.66 -18.00 21.56
N LEU A 685 36.51 -17.32 21.55
CA LEU A 685 35.29 -17.77 20.89
C LEU A 685 35.52 -17.84 19.36
N LEU A 686 35.24 -19.00 18.78
CA LEU A 686 35.45 -19.29 17.36
C LEU A 686 34.15 -19.20 16.55
N GLY A 687 33.04 -19.62 17.13
CA GLY A 687 31.73 -19.57 16.51
C GLY A 687 30.62 -19.74 17.53
N HIS A 688 29.49 -19.10 17.26
CA HIS A 688 28.30 -19.07 18.11
C HIS A 688 27.04 -19.17 17.26
N TRP A 689 26.41 -20.33 17.29
CA TRP A 689 25.15 -20.60 16.62
C TRP A 689 24.02 -20.55 17.64
N GLN A 690 23.35 -19.39 17.68
CA GLN A 690 22.17 -19.15 18.53
C GLN A 690 20.94 -19.92 18.04
N PHE A 691 20.90 -20.25 16.74
CA PHE A 691 19.75 -20.86 16.07
C PHE A 691 18.45 -20.03 16.10
N ASP A 692 18.60 -18.70 16.09
CA ASP A 692 17.51 -17.72 16.05
C ASP A 692 17.07 -17.32 14.61
N ASP A 693 17.65 -17.96 13.58
CA ASP A 693 17.40 -17.60 12.17
C ASP A 693 15.95 -17.85 11.71
N GLY A 694 15.25 -18.77 12.38
CA GLY A 694 13.81 -19.03 12.24
C GLY A 694 13.33 -19.62 10.90
N SER A 695 14.18 -19.66 9.86
CA SER A 695 13.88 -20.28 8.57
C SER A 695 15.14 -20.48 7.70
N GLY A 696 15.03 -21.31 6.66
CA GLY A 696 16.13 -21.57 5.72
C GLY A 696 16.99 -22.78 6.09
N ASN A 697 18.10 -22.95 5.36
CA ASN A 697 18.97 -24.14 5.44
C ASN A 697 20.36 -23.83 5.99
N SER A 698 20.53 -22.68 6.64
CA SER A 698 21.80 -22.22 7.18
C SER A 698 21.61 -21.75 8.61
N ALA A 699 22.54 -22.14 9.48
CA ALA A 699 22.64 -21.63 10.85
C ALA A 699 23.73 -20.56 10.89
N VAL A 700 23.35 -19.31 11.12
CA VAL A 700 24.29 -18.19 11.07
C VAL A 700 25.26 -18.23 12.26
N ASP A 701 26.53 -17.94 11.98
CA ASP A 701 27.55 -17.74 13.01
C ASP A 701 27.53 -16.28 13.47
N SER A 702 27.06 -16.05 14.69
CA SER A 702 26.83 -14.71 15.25
C SER A 702 28.12 -13.97 15.63
N THR A 703 29.29 -14.64 15.60
CA THR A 703 30.58 -14.02 15.97
C THR A 703 31.21 -13.21 14.83
N GLY A 704 30.63 -13.23 13.63
CA GLY A 704 31.19 -12.58 12.44
C GLY A 704 32.41 -13.29 11.82
N ASN A 705 32.76 -14.49 12.29
CA ASN A 705 33.92 -15.26 11.80
C ASN A 705 33.61 -16.06 10.51
N ASN A 706 32.41 -15.90 9.94
CA ASN A 706 31.94 -16.58 8.73
C ASN A 706 31.96 -18.12 8.81
N ASN A 707 31.71 -18.72 9.98
CA ASN A 707 31.57 -20.17 10.12
C ASN A 707 30.12 -20.67 9.99
N THR A 708 29.30 -20.05 9.13
CA THR A 708 27.89 -20.42 8.94
C THR A 708 27.71 -21.92 8.74
N GLY A 709 26.89 -22.54 9.59
CA GLY A 709 26.56 -23.96 9.53
C GLY A 709 25.55 -24.25 8.42
N THR A 710 25.61 -25.45 7.84
CA THR A 710 24.63 -25.92 6.85
C THR A 710 23.75 -26.99 7.47
N LEU A 711 22.43 -26.79 7.43
CA LEU A 711 21.46 -27.80 7.85
C LEU A 711 21.42 -28.91 6.79
N ILE A 712 21.61 -30.16 7.22
CA ILE A 712 21.60 -31.33 6.36
C ILE A 712 20.48 -32.27 6.81
N ASN A 713 19.74 -32.79 5.82
CA ASN A 713 18.63 -33.74 5.94
C ASN A 713 17.35 -33.23 6.61
N GLY A 714 17.39 -32.05 7.22
CA GLY A 714 16.20 -31.25 7.54
C GLY A 714 15.91 -31.01 9.02
N PRO A 715 16.90 -30.67 9.89
CA PRO A 715 16.60 -30.11 11.19
C PRO A 715 15.61 -28.95 11.06
N THR A 716 14.64 -28.88 11.97
CA THR A 716 13.55 -27.90 11.89
C THR A 716 13.70 -26.80 12.93
N TRP A 717 13.49 -25.56 12.52
CA TRP A 717 13.48 -24.40 13.42
C TRP A 717 12.34 -24.51 14.43
N THR A 718 12.66 -24.31 15.71
CA THR A 718 11.72 -24.41 16.83
C THR A 718 12.06 -23.38 17.91
N THR A 719 11.31 -23.37 19.02
CA THR A 719 11.63 -22.56 20.20
C THR A 719 12.67 -23.27 21.06
N GLY A 720 13.71 -22.53 21.44
CA GLY A 720 14.85 -23.02 22.22
C GLY A 720 14.73 -22.82 23.73
N LYS A 721 15.85 -23.07 24.39
CA LYS A 721 16.09 -22.68 25.79
C LYS A 721 16.26 -21.17 25.91
N ILE A 722 16.89 -20.56 24.91
CA ILE A 722 17.08 -19.12 24.72
C ILE A 722 16.52 -18.83 23.32
N ASN A 723 15.41 -18.09 23.23
CA ASN A 723 14.79 -17.71 21.95
C ASN A 723 14.45 -18.93 21.03
N GLY A 724 15.17 -19.10 19.91
CA GLY A 724 15.02 -20.13 18.89
C GLY A 724 15.96 -21.32 19.08
N ALA A 725 15.76 -22.40 18.30
CA ALA A 725 16.60 -23.59 18.31
C ALA A 725 16.37 -24.45 17.06
N LEU A 726 17.11 -25.56 16.95
CA LEU A 726 16.87 -26.60 15.95
C LEU A 726 16.44 -27.92 16.59
N ASN A 727 15.37 -28.50 16.08
CA ASN A 727 14.90 -29.84 16.42
C ASN A 727 15.43 -30.86 15.40
N PHE A 728 16.04 -31.93 15.91
CA PHE A 728 16.64 -33.03 15.17
C PHE A 728 15.78 -34.29 15.35
N ASP A 729 15.50 -34.99 14.27
CA ASP A 729 14.48 -36.06 14.23
C ASP A 729 14.95 -37.47 14.67
N GLY A 730 16.21 -37.60 15.08
CA GLY A 730 16.80 -38.88 15.48
C GLY A 730 17.12 -39.83 14.32
N VAL A 731 17.00 -39.41 13.06
CA VAL A 731 17.23 -40.27 11.89
C VAL A 731 18.57 -39.96 11.22
N ASP A 732 18.71 -38.77 10.62
CA ASP A 732 19.91 -38.40 9.85
C ASP A 732 20.24 -36.89 9.83
N ASP A 733 19.56 -36.12 10.67
CA ASP A 733 19.72 -34.67 10.80
C ASP A 733 21.12 -34.27 11.30
N ALA A 734 21.64 -33.16 10.77
CA ALA A 734 22.89 -32.55 11.24
C ALA A 734 22.96 -31.06 10.90
N VAL A 735 23.70 -30.29 11.69
CA VAL A 735 24.26 -29.00 11.25
C VAL A 735 25.75 -29.19 11.02
N GLN A 736 26.18 -29.16 9.76
CA GLN A 736 27.58 -29.30 9.38
C GLN A 736 28.31 -27.96 9.52
N ILE A 737 29.41 -27.96 10.26
CA ILE A 737 30.25 -26.78 10.50
C ILE A 737 31.72 -27.04 10.10
N GLY A 738 32.42 -25.97 9.72
CA GLY A 738 33.85 -26.02 9.40
C GLY A 738 34.73 -26.02 10.66
N THR A 739 35.82 -26.77 10.63
CA THR A 739 36.76 -26.91 11.77
C THR A 739 38.08 -26.16 11.59
N GLY A 740 38.22 -25.36 10.52
CA GLY A 740 39.49 -24.74 10.12
C GLY A 740 40.15 -23.88 11.21
N ASN A 741 39.36 -23.36 12.14
CA ASN A 741 39.80 -22.51 13.24
C ASN A 741 39.92 -23.25 14.60
N PHE A 742 39.58 -24.54 14.65
CA PHE A 742 39.63 -25.35 15.87
C PHE A 742 41.08 -25.68 16.26
N ASN A 743 41.28 -26.00 17.55
CA ASN A 743 42.62 -26.23 18.09
C ASN A 743 42.73 -27.59 18.82
N VAL A 744 43.58 -28.47 18.30
CA VAL A 744 43.86 -29.79 18.89
C VAL A 744 44.51 -29.71 20.28
N SER A 745 45.21 -28.61 20.57
CA SER A 745 45.96 -28.39 21.82
C SER A 745 45.11 -27.76 22.92
N GLY A 746 43.90 -27.30 22.61
CA GLY A 746 42.94 -26.84 23.60
C GLY A 746 41.68 -26.29 22.97
N GLY A 747 40.54 -26.46 23.65
CA GLY A 747 39.25 -26.00 23.15
C GLY A 747 38.11 -26.29 24.11
N THR A 748 36.95 -25.72 23.77
CA THR A 748 35.68 -25.95 24.49
C THR A 748 34.55 -26.09 23.48
N ILE A 749 33.64 -27.02 23.74
CA ILE A 749 32.34 -27.10 23.08
C ILE A 749 31.29 -26.97 24.17
N VAL A 750 30.28 -26.13 23.95
CA VAL A 750 29.16 -25.93 24.86
C VAL A 750 27.87 -25.79 24.07
N LEU A 751 26.80 -26.38 24.60
CA LEU A 751 25.48 -26.37 23.99
C LEU A 751 24.39 -26.63 25.03
N TRP A 752 23.19 -26.11 24.78
CA TRP A 752 21.97 -26.53 25.44
C TRP A 752 21.33 -27.69 24.67
N VAL A 753 20.89 -28.71 25.39
CA VAL A 753 20.25 -29.89 24.79
C VAL A 753 18.96 -30.26 25.53
N TYR A 754 17.95 -30.65 24.75
CA TYR A 754 16.69 -31.21 25.22
C TYR A 754 16.43 -32.48 24.42
N ALA A 755 16.68 -33.64 25.03
CA ALA A 755 16.41 -34.92 24.36
C ALA A 755 14.91 -35.24 24.43
N GLU A 756 14.31 -35.57 23.29
CA GLU A 756 12.92 -36.07 23.25
C GLU A 756 12.87 -37.58 23.55
N SER A 757 13.86 -38.33 23.07
CA SER A 757 14.01 -39.74 23.38
C SER A 757 15.48 -40.20 23.36
N PHE A 758 15.71 -41.41 23.87
CA PHE A 758 17.01 -42.08 23.84
C PHE A 758 16.88 -43.47 23.21
N SER A 759 17.96 -43.95 22.59
CA SER A 759 17.99 -45.23 21.88
C SER A 759 19.13 -46.14 22.35
N ASP A 760 19.02 -47.45 22.12
CA ASP A 760 20.11 -48.41 22.35
C ASP A 760 21.32 -48.23 21.37
N ASN A 761 21.18 -47.36 20.37
CA ASN A 761 22.26 -46.93 19.49
C ASN A 761 22.80 -45.57 19.93
N ALA A 762 24.03 -45.26 19.50
CA ALA A 762 24.62 -43.95 19.74
C ALA A 762 23.80 -42.82 19.09
N GLN A 763 23.63 -41.72 19.81
CA GLN A 763 23.02 -40.47 19.37
C GLN A 763 23.94 -39.32 19.77
N TYR A 764 24.44 -38.56 18.79
CA TYR A 764 25.50 -37.58 19.01
C TYR A 764 24.95 -36.17 19.17
N LEU A 765 25.25 -35.53 20.30
CA LEU A 765 25.00 -34.11 20.52
C LEU A 765 25.97 -33.26 19.68
N PHE A 766 27.22 -33.72 19.60
CA PHE A 766 28.28 -33.14 18.79
C PHE A 766 29.25 -34.23 18.34
N GLY A 767 29.64 -34.21 17.07
CA GLY A 767 30.50 -35.22 16.48
C GLY A 767 31.61 -34.69 15.59
N HIS A 768 32.82 -35.15 15.86
CA HIS A 768 34.00 -34.98 15.01
C HIS A 768 34.92 -36.20 15.14
N ALA A 769 35.37 -36.75 14.01
CA ALA A 769 36.38 -37.81 13.97
C ALA A 769 37.10 -37.92 12.61
N THR A 770 38.41 -38.18 12.63
CA THR A 770 39.16 -38.59 11.42
C THR A 770 38.93 -40.05 11.07
N GLN A 771 38.83 -40.38 9.79
CA GLN A 771 38.54 -41.75 9.35
C GLN A 771 39.81 -42.63 9.26
N PRO A 772 39.78 -43.91 9.68
CA PRO A 772 38.67 -44.64 10.29
C PRO A 772 38.68 -44.50 11.83
N TRP A 773 37.88 -43.56 12.34
CA TRP A 773 37.58 -43.34 13.77
C TRP A 773 38.79 -43.09 14.70
N ALA A 774 39.59 -42.06 14.39
CA ALA A 774 40.68 -41.53 15.21
C ALA A 774 40.51 -40.02 15.45
N ASN A 775 41.30 -39.41 16.33
CA ASN A 775 41.25 -37.96 16.63
C ASN A 775 39.83 -37.41 16.92
N ARG A 776 39.06 -38.14 17.73
CA ARG A 776 37.67 -37.84 18.04
C ARG A 776 37.53 -36.61 18.93
N ILE A 777 36.44 -35.87 18.75
CA ILE A 777 35.84 -34.93 19.70
C ILE A 777 34.32 -35.15 19.63
N GLN A 778 33.77 -35.97 20.54
CA GLN A 778 32.40 -36.46 20.45
C GLN A 778 31.72 -36.45 21.83
N LEU A 779 30.50 -35.91 21.88
CA LEU A 779 29.57 -35.99 23.01
C LEU A 779 28.32 -36.73 22.53
N TYR A 780 27.94 -37.81 23.20
CA TYR A 780 26.85 -38.68 22.74
C TYR A 780 26.17 -39.41 23.90
N THR A 781 25.05 -40.05 23.60
CA THR A 781 24.42 -41.07 24.45
C THR A 781 24.33 -42.38 23.68
N ASP A 782 24.54 -43.54 24.31
CA ASP A 782 24.58 -44.84 23.60
C ASP A 782 23.68 -45.93 24.20
N ASP A 783 22.72 -45.54 25.05
CA ASP A 783 21.70 -46.44 25.53
C ASP A 783 20.36 -45.77 25.79
N ALA A 784 19.31 -46.59 25.91
CA ALA A 784 17.96 -46.13 26.21
C ALA A 784 17.79 -45.51 27.61
N ALA A 785 18.84 -45.51 28.45
CA ALA A 785 18.85 -44.83 29.73
C ALA A 785 19.34 -43.37 29.62
N GLY A 786 19.84 -42.96 28.45
CA GLY A 786 20.27 -41.58 28.20
C GLY A 786 21.64 -41.26 28.82
N ASN A 787 22.52 -42.25 28.92
CA ASN A 787 23.83 -42.08 29.53
C ASN A 787 24.74 -41.18 28.69
N LEU A 788 25.14 -40.03 29.23
CA LEU A 788 26.10 -39.13 28.58
C LEU A 788 27.50 -39.76 28.57
N ASP A 789 28.10 -39.81 27.38
CA ASP A 789 29.38 -40.44 27.10
C ASP A 789 30.32 -39.51 26.33
N LEU A 790 31.63 -39.82 26.40
CA LEU A 790 32.68 -39.02 25.77
C LEU A 790 33.58 -39.86 24.86
N GLY A 791 33.74 -39.41 23.62
CA GLY A 791 34.78 -39.84 22.70
C GLY A 791 35.82 -38.73 22.50
N LEU A 792 37.07 -38.92 22.95
CA LEU A 792 38.12 -37.91 22.79
C LEU A 792 39.48 -38.54 22.47
N GLY A 793 40.13 -38.04 21.41
CA GLY A 793 41.37 -38.59 20.86
C GLY A 793 41.16 -39.93 20.16
N ASN A 794 42.00 -40.94 20.44
CA ASN A 794 41.91 -42.24 19.76
C ASN A 794 40.97 -43.26 20.45
N SER A 795 40.25 -42.85 21.51
CA SER A 795 39.35 -43.73 22.26
C SER A 795 37.89 -43.33 22.04
N HIS A 796 37.02 -44.31 21.79
CA HIS A 796 35.59 -44.12 21.57
C HIS A 796 34.81 -44.06 22.90
N THR A 797 35.15 -44.93 23.86
CA THR A 797 34.46 -45.07 25.16
C THR A 797 35.29 -44.50 26.31
N ARG A 798 35.73 -43.26 26.15
CA ARG A 798 36.79 -42.69 27.01
C ARG A 798 36.35 -42.54 28.46
N ASP A 799 35.14 -42.05 28.65
CA ASP A 799 34.33 -42.17 29.85
C ASP A 799 32.93 -42.55 29.39
N SER A 800 32.38 -43.57 30.04
CA SER A 800 31.01 -44.04 29.82
C SER A 800 30.21 -43.87 31.10
N ASN A 801 28.91 -43.58 30.99
CA ASN A 801 28.01 -43.27 32.09
C ASN A 801 28.47 -42.05 32.91
N ILE A 802 28.78 -40.93 32.24
CA ILE A 802 29.15 -39.67 32.92
C ILE A 802 27.98 -39.17 33.77
N GLN A 803 26.79 -39.17 33.18
CA GLN A 803 25.53 -38.83 33.85
C GLN A 803 24.34 -39.31 33.02
N ASP A 804 23.35 -39.90 33.68
CA ASP A 804 22.04 -40.18 33.11
C ASP A 804 21.31 -38.85 32.82
N LEU A 805 21.02 -38.58 31.55
CA LEU A 805 20.16 -37.48 31.11
C LEU A 805 18.71 -37.95 31.11
N ASN A 806 17.79 -37.10 31.55
CA ASN A 806 16.37 -37.38 31.42
C ASN A 806 15.83 -36.81 30.10
N ALA A 807 14.96 -37.57 29.44
CA ALA A 807 14.17 -37.03 28.35
C ALA A 807 13.27 -35.90 28.87
N ASP A 808 12.86 -35.03 27.96
CA ASP A 808 12.01 -33.88 28.23
C ASP A 808 12.60 -32.88 29.25
N THR A 809 13.94 -32.80 29.33
CA THR A 809 14.64 -31.92 30.26
C THR A 809 15.80 -31.22 29.57
N TRP A 810 15.88 -29.90 29.73
CA TRP A 810 17.02 -29.11 29.27
C TRP A 810 18.25 -29.36 30.14
N TYR A 811 19.38 -29.62 29.50
CA TYR A 811 20.71 -29.68 30.11
C TYR A 811 21.66 -28.75 29.38
N HIS A 812 22.52 -28.06 30.12
CA HIS A 812 23.64 -27.34 29.55
C HIS A 812 24.89 -28.21 29.62
N ILE A 813 25.41 -28.64 28.48
CA ILE A 813 26.52 -29.60 28.42
C ILE A 813 27.75 -28.92 27.83
N ALA A 814 28.91 -29.10 28.48
CA ALA A 814 30.17 -28.59 27.97
C ALA A 814 31.31 -29.61 28.07
N LEU A 815 32.20 -29.62 27.08
CA LEU A 815 33.48 -30.35 27.07
C LEU A 815 34.62 -29.36 26.92
N THR A 816 35.59 -29.38 27.84
CA THR A 816 36.84 -28.61 27.72
C THR A 816 38.04 -29.55 27.58
N TRP A 817 39.07 -29.15 26.82
CA TRP A 817 40.34 -29.87 26.71
C TRP A 817 41.55 -28.94 26.58
N ASN A 818 42.74 -29.39 26.99
CA ASN A 818 43.97 -28.56 26.97
C ASN A 818 45.25 -29.32 26.56
N GLY A 819 45.14 -30.25 25.61
CA GLY A 819 46.28 -31.02 25.08
C GLY A 819 46.74 -32.16 26.00
N THR A 820 46.27 -32.19 27.25
CA THR A 820 46.56 -33.26 28.22
C THR A 820 45.33 -33.66 29.00
N ASN A 821 44.50 -32.71 29.46
CA ASN A 821 43.36 -32.96 30.33
C ASN A 821 42.05 -32.59 29.63
N TYR A 822 40.95 -33.18 30.09
CA TYR A 822 39.59 -32.78 29.73
C TYR A 822 38.71 -32.70 30.98
N VAL A 823 37.61 -31.94 30.85
CA VAL A 823 36.52 -31.92 31.81
C VAL A 823 35.19 -31.88 31.03
N VAL A 824 34.22 -32.69 31.45
CA VAL A 824 32.82 -32.61 30.98
C VAL A 824 31.97 -32.02 32.09
N TYR A 825 31.12 -31.06 31.74
CA TYR A 825 30.22 -30.36 32.63
C TYR A 825 28.78 -30.59 32.21
N THR A 826 27.89 -30.58 33.21
CA THR A 826 26.44 -30.45 33.00
C THR A 826 25.92 -29.37 33.95
N ASP A 827 25.09 -28.46 33.48
CA ASP A 827 24.45 -27.39 34.28
C ASP A 827 25.46 -26.57 35.09
N GLY A 828 26.56 -26.19 34.43
CA GLY A 828 27.66 -25.44 35.04
C GLY A 828 28.56 -26.25 35.99
N GLN A 829 28.28 -27.54 36.25
CA GLN A 829 28.99 -28.36 37.23
C GLN A 829 29.83 -29.46 36.57
N PRO A 830 31.09 -29.70 37.01
CA PRO A 830 31.92 -30.77 36.46
C PRO A 830 31.37 -32.16 36.82
N ARG A 831 31.22 -33.03 35.83
CA ARG A 831 30.74 -34.42 35.97
C ARG A 831 31.82 -35.46 35.73
N ALA A 832 32.68 -35.25 34.74
CA ALA A 832 33.82 -36.11 34.46
C ALA A 832 35.08 -35.30 34.18
N ASN A 833 36.25 -35.86 34.50
CA ASN A 833 37.55 -35.27 34.17
C ASN A 833 38.62 -36.36 34.08
N GLY A 834 39.65 -36.11 33.29
CA GLY A 834 40.77 -37.04 33.16
C GLY A 834 41.83 -36.58 32.16
N THR A 835 42.71 -37.50 31.78
CA THR A 835 43.80 -37.25 30.82
C THR A 835 43.53 -37.89 29.47
N TYR A 836 43.87 -37.23 28.35
CA TYR A 836 43.71 -37.74 26.98
C TYR A 836 44.95 -37.76 26.11
N SER A 837 44.88 -38.57 25.04
CA SER A 837 45.96 -38.75 24.06
C SER A 837 45.38 -39.11 22.68
N GLY A 838 46.09 -38.75 21.62
CA GLY A 838 45.74 -39.14 20.25
C GLY A 838 44.78 -38.18 19.53
N LEU A 839 44.59 -36.96 20.04
CA LEU A 839 44.04 -35.85 19.26
C LEU A 839 45.23 -35.03 18.74
N SER A 840 45.48 -35.11 17.45
CA SER A 840 46.66 -34.51 16.81
C SER A 840 46.36 -33.84 15.47
N THR A 841 45.22 -34.17 14.88
CA THR A 841 44.72 -33.63 13.61
C THR A 841 43.22 -33.46 13.67
N LEU A 842 42.67 -32.55 12.86
CA LEU A 842 41.22 -32.33 12.71
C LEU A 842 40.81 -32.67 11.27
N GLU A 843 39.66 -33.34 11.09
CA GLU A 843 38.94 -33.34 9.81
C GLU A 843 38.41 -31.95 9.47
N THR A 844 38.05 -31.72 8.21
CA THR A 844 37.56 -30.42 7.69
C THR A 844 36.19 -30.00 8.22
N PHE A 845 35.40 -30.94 8.72
CA PHE A 845 34.04 -30.69 9.20
C PHE A 845 33.80 -31.39 10.54
N ALA A 846 32.84 -30.84 11.29
CA ALA A 846 32.18 -31.45 12.43
C ALA A 846 30.67 -31.32 12.25
N ASP A 847 29.90 -32.17 12.92
CA ASP A 847 28.43 -32.08 12.92
C ASP A 847 27.94 -31.76 14.33
N ILE A 848 26.98 -30.84 14.42
CA ILE A 848 26.12 -30.68 15.60
C ILE A 848 24.90 -31.58 15.37
N GLY A 849 24.53 -32.38 16.37
CA GLY A 849 23.42 -33.33 16.30
C GLY A 849 23.74 -34.65 15.57
N ASN A 850 24.99 -34.91 15.18
CA ASN A 850 25.40 -36.17 14.51
C ASN A 850 26.88 -36.51 14.73
N ASP A 851 27.35 -37.66 14.23
CA ASP A 851 28.64 -38.29 14.58
C ASP A 851 29.89 -37.65 13.96
N GLY A 852 29.69 -36.74 12.99
CA GLY A 852 30.74 -36.04 12.24
C GLY A 852 31.25 -36.80 11.02
N PHE A 853 30.59 -37.87 10.58
CA PHE A 853 30.92 -38.63 9.38
C PHE A 853 29.99 -38.30 8.21
N VAL A 854 30.46 -37.45 7.30
CA VAL A 854 29.69 -36.99 6.12
C VAL A 854 29.21 -38.12 5.19
N GLY A 855 29.81 -39.31 5.27
CA GLY A 855 29.46 -40.45 4.43
C GLY A 855 28.25 -41.26 4.90
N ASP A 856 27.91 -41.20 6.20
CA ASP A 856 26.82 -41.97 6.83
C ASP A 856 26.43 -41.30 8.14
N ARG A 857 25.18 -40.87 8.28
CA ARG A 857 24.67 -40.03 9.39
C ARG A 857 23.58 -40.71 10.22
N ALA A 858 23.60 -42.04 10.28
CA ALA A 858 22.55 -42.84 10.91
C ALA A 858 22.48 -42.76 12.45
N GLU A 859 23.39 -42.04 13.10
CA GLU A 859 23.51 -41.92 14.58
C GLU A 859 23.08 -40.52 15.07
N ALA A 860 22.03 -39.96 14.45
CA ALA A 860 21.53 -38.61 14.73
C ALA A 860 20.90 -38.46 16.11
N PHE A 861 20.98 -37.25 16.67
CA PHE A 861 20.29 -36.88 17.91
C PHE A 861 18.78 -36.75 17.71
N ASP A 862 18.00 -37.17 18.71
CA ASP A 862 16.54 -37.03 18.75
C ASP A 862 16.13 -35.99 19.80
N GLY A 863 15.94 -34.76 19.34
CA GLY A 863 15.53 -33.63 20.18
C GLY A 863 16.13 -32.30 19.77
N ILE A 864 16.08 -31.33 20.69
CA ILE A 864 16.36 -29.92 20.42
C ILE A 864 17.77 -29.56 20.90
N ILE A 865 18.55 -28.90 20.05
CA ILE A 865 19.85 -28.30 20.40
C ILE A 865 19.75 -26.78 20.22
N ASP A 866 20.33 -26.06 21.17
CA ASP A 866 20.29 -24.61 21.24
C ASP A 866 21.65 -24.02 21.67
N ASP A 867 21.91 -22.78 21.25
CA ASP A 867 22.95 -21.87 21.75
C ASP A 867 24.35 -22.51 21.82
N VAL A 868 24.80 -23.01 20.67
CA VAL A 868 26.07 -23.75 20.53
C VAL A 868 27.24 -22.77 20.40
N ARG A 869 28.22 -22.87 21.30
CA ARG A 869 29.47 -22.09 21.22
C ARG A 869 30.69 -23.00 21.18
N ILE A 870 31.71 -22.59 20.44
CA ILE A 870 32.98 -23.30 20.33
C ILE A 870 34.14 -22.33 20.57
N TYR A 871 35.09 -22.74 21.42
CA TYR A 871 36.27 -21.95 21.79
C TYR A 871 37.57 -22.65 21.41
N ASN A 872 38.61 -21.87 21.13
CA ASN A 872 39.98 -22.35 20.82
C ASN A 872 40.85 -22.62 22.06
N ARG A 873 40.24 -22.56 23.25
CA ARG A 873 40.86 -22.80 24.57
C ARG A 873 39.90 -23.55 25.49
N ALA A 874 40.47 -24.19 26.52
CA ALA A 874 39.66 -24.70 27.63
C ALA A 874 39.15 -23.53 28.49
N LEU A 875 37.83 -23.41 28.60
CA LEU A 875 37.19 -22.50 29.55
C LEU A 875 37.36 -23.02 30.99
N ALA A 876 37.46 -22.09 31.94
CA ALA A 876 37.41 -22.38 33.36
C ALA A 876 35.97 -22.67 33.81
N VAL A 877 35.84 -23.33 34.97
CA VAL A 877 34.53 -23.68 35.53
C VAL A 877 33.63 -22.47 35.79
N SER A 878 34.19 -21.30 36.11
CA SER A 878 33.40 -20.08 36.30
C SER A 878 32.79 -19.60 34.99
N GLU A 879 33.56 -19.62 33.90
CA GLU A 879 33.08 -19.23 32.57
C GLU A 879 31.98 -20.19 32.09
N ILE A 880 32.15 -21.51 32.32
CA ILE A 880 31.11 -22.51 32.05
C ILE A 880 29.85 -22.30 32.90
N LEU A 881 30.01 -21.82 34.14
CA LEU A 881 28.88 -21.51 35.02
C LEU A 881 28.16 -20.24 34.57
N ASP A 882 28.88 -19.25 34.07
CA ASP A 882 28.31 -18.00 33.55
C ASP A 882 27.48 -18.30 32.28
N LEU A 883 28.02 -19.07 31.34
CA LEU A 883 27.29 -19.56 30.15
C LEU A 883 26.03 -20.37 30.51
N PHE A 884 26.09 -21.20 31.56
CA PHE A 884 24.90 -21.88 32.06
C PHE A 884 23.86 -20.90 32.62
N ASN A 885 24.30 -19.85 33.33
CA ASN A 885 23.39 -18.88 33.93
C ASN A 885 22.76 -17.95 32.89
N GLU A 886 23.38 -17.75 31.72
CA GLU A 886 22.79 -17.01 30.59
C GLU A 886 21.43 -17.59 30.17
N GLY A 887 21.27 -18.92 30.19
CA GLY A 887 19.98 -19.58 29.96
C GLY A 887 18.99 -19.51 31.14
N THR A 888 19.25 -18.66 32.16
CA THR A 888 18.45 -18.54 33.40
C THR A 888 18.13 -17.10 33.83
N ILE A 889 18.43 -16.09 33.01
CA ILE A 889 18.32 -14.67 33.40
C ILE A 889 16.83 -14.25 33.59
N PRO A 890 16.49 -13.42 34.61
CA PRO A 890 15.14 -12.92 34.82
C PRO A 890 14.68 -12.01 33.69
N ASP A 891 13.40 -12.11 33.35
CA ASP A 891 12.70 -11.22 32.44
C ASP A 891 12.83 -9.75 32.89
N THR A 892 13.36 -8.93 31.97
CA THR A 892 13.59 -7.48 32.15
C THR A 892 12.65 -6.63 31.30
N ASP A 893 11.80 -7.25 30.48
CA ASP A 893 10.91 -6.53 29.58
C ASP A 893 9.67 -6.11 30.34
N ALA A 894 9.23 -4.87 30.10
CA ALA A 894 8.02 -4.35 30.72
C ALA A 894 6.79 -4.70 29.87
N PRO A 895 5.63 -4.97 30.50
CA PRO A 895 4.43 -5.38 29.78
C PRO A 895 3.99 -4.30 28.79
N VAL A 896 3.83 -4.64 27.52
CA VAL A 896 3.40 -3.71 26.48
C VAL A 896 1.90 -3.46 26.59
N ILE A 897 1.54 -2.24 27.01
CA ILE A 897 0.14 -1.83 27.13
C ILE A 897 -0.47 -1.53 25.76
N SER A 898 -1.61 -2.15 25.45
CA SER A 898 -2.39 -1.93 24.25
C SER A 898 -3.90 -1.84 24.55
N ASN A 899 -4.71 -1.51 23.53
CA ASN A 899 -6.18 -1.47 23.63
C ASN A 899 -6.76 -0.63 24.79
N VAL A 900 -6.09 0.46 25.16
CA VAL A 900 -6.54 1.37 26.23
C VAL A 900 -7.81 2.09 25.79
N GLN A 901 -8.93 1.82 26.45
CA GLN A 901 -10.24 2.33 26.07
C GLN A 901 -11.09 2.69 27.28
N ALA A 902 -11.96 3.70 27.11
CA ALA A 902 -13.03 4.02 28.04
C ALA A 902 -14.38 3.60 27.47
N SER A 903 -15.13 2.78 28.20
CA SER A 903 -16.46 2.29 27.84
C SER A 903 -17.47 2.52 28.98
N ASN A 904 -18.75 2.23 28.74
CA ASN A 904 -19.83 2.41 29.72
C ASN A 904 -19.83 3.81 30.38
N VAL A 905 -19.50 4.86 29.61
CA VAL A 905 -19.37 6.21 30.12
C VAL A 905 -20.76 6.80 30.41
N THR A 906 -21.02 7.07 31.69
CA THR A 906 -22.26 7.69 32.18
C THR A 906 -21.99 9.13 32.62
N ALA A 907 -22.97 9.77 33.28
CA ALA A 907 -22.77 11.09 33.88
C ALA A 907 -21.84 11.07 35.10
N SER A 908 -21.52 9.90 35.67
CA SER A 908 -20.74 9.79 36.90
C SER A 908 -19.77 8.60 36.99
N GLN A 909 -19.65 7.79 35.94
CA GLN A 909 -18.80 6.60 35.90
C GLN A 909 -18.26 6.34 34.49
N ALA A 910 -17.14 5.62 34.39
CA ALA A 910 -16.60 5.07 33.15
C ALA A 910 -15.86 3.75 33.47
N THR A 911 -15.83 2.80 32.54
CA THR A 911 -15.03 1.58 32.65
C THR A 911 -13.80 1.72 31.76
N ILE A 912 -12.61 1.59 32.32
CA ILE A 912 -11.34 1.62 31.60
C ILE A 912 -10.88 0.18 31.38
N THR A 913 -10.55 -0.16 30.14
CA THR A 913 -10.01 -1.48 29.76
C THR A 913 -8.72 -1.30 28.99
N TRP A 914 -7.80 -2.25 29.11
CA TRP A 914 -6.58 -2.34 28.32
C TRP A 914 -6.10 -3.79 28.34
N ASP A 915 -5.19 -4.12 27.43
CA ASP A 915 -4.54 -5.42 27.39
C ASP A 915 -3.02 -5.24 27.56
N THR A 916 -2.35 -6.29 28.03
CA THR A 916 -0.89 -6.43 27.99
C THR A 916 -0.52 -7.72 27.29
N ASP A 917 0.64 -7.72 26.63
CA ASP A 917 1.23 -8.89 25.97
C ASP A 917 1.64 -10.00 26.93
N GLU A 918 1.83 -9.67 28.20
CA GLU A 918 2.09 -10.61 29.29
C GLU A 918 1.23 -10.36 30.55
N ALA A 919 1.25 -11.27 31.52
CA ALA A 919 0.40 -11.18 32.71
C ALA A 919 0.91 -10.12 33.71
N SER A 920 0.08 -9.10 33.97
CA SER A 920 0.50 -7.95 34.79
C SER A 920 -0.62 -7.42 35.69
N ASN A 921 -0.27 -6.61 36.70
CA ASN A 921 -1.21 -6.00 37.64
C ASN A 921 -2.03 -4.85 36.99
N SER A 922 -3.04 -4.30 37.68
CA SER A 922 -3.91 -3.26 37.11
C SER A 922 -4.05 -1.99 37.94
N GLN A 923 -3.76 -0.81 37.36
CA GLN A 923 -4.06 0.49 37.97
C GLN A 923 -4.37 1.58 36.93
N VAL A 924 -5.25 2.52 37.28
CA VAL A 924 -5.60 3.68 36.43
C VAL A 924 -5.40 4.98 37.21
N GLU A 925 -4.70 5.95 36.60
CA GLU A 925 -4.63 7.34 37.06
C GLU A 925 -5.54 8.21 36.20
N TYR A 926 -6.34 9.10 36.79
CA TYR A 926 -7.32 9.91 36.05
C TYR A 926 -7.64 11.26 36.71
N GLY A 927 -8.01 12.28 35.92
CA GLY A 927 -8.30 13.65 36.35
C GLY A 927 -8.94 14.55 35.30
N PRO A 928 -9.32 15.80 35.63
CA PRO A 928 -9.84 16.75 34.64
C PRO A 928 -8.76 17.33 33.71
N ASP A 929 -7.49 17.05 33.98
CA ASP A 929 -6.31 17.46 33.21
C ASP A 929 -5.19 16.40 33.34
N THR A 930 -4.10 16.58 32.61
CA THR A 930 -2.96 15.64 32.54
C THR A 930 -2.15 15.51 33.82
N ASN A 931 -2.48 16.25 34.90
CA ASN A 931 -1.92 15.95 36.23
C ASN A 931 -2.60 14.74 36.87
N TYR A 932 -3.73 14.29 36.31
CA TYR A 932 -4.60 13.20 36.79
C TYR A 932 -5.13 13.44 38.23
N GLY A 933 -4.27 13.44 39.24
CA GLY A 933 -4.61 13.83 40.61
C GLY A 933 -5.49 12.83 41.36
N ASN A 934 -6.03 11.81 40.68
CA ASN A 934 -6.69 10.64 41.29
C ASN A 934 -6.09 9.35 40.72
N SER A 935 -6.09 8.28 41.52
CA SER A 935 -5.66 6.94 41.12
C SER A 935 -6.59 5.90 41.71
N THR A 936 -6.80 4.79 41.00
CA THR A 936 -7.55 3.65 41.50
C THR A 936 -6.69 2.85 42.48
N ILE A 937 -7.34 2.02 43.29
CA ILE A 937 -6.62 1.03 44.10
C ILE A 937 -5.91 0.07 43.15
N LEU A 938 -4.63 -0.23 43.40
CA LEU A 938 -3.88 -1.23 42.66
C LEU A 938 -4.54 -2.61 42.82
N ASP A 939 -4.96 -3.22 41.72
CA ASP A 939 -5.35 -4.62 41.69
C ASP A 939 -4.11 -5.47 41.40
N ALA A 940 -3.65 -6.23 42.39
CA ALA A 940 -2.43 -7.03 42.30
C ALA A 940 -2.60 -8.36 41.55
N ASN A 941 -3.81 -8.71 41.12
CA ASN A 941 -4.01 -9.89 40.30
C ASN A 941 -3.39 -9.68 38.92
N VAL A 942 -2.57 -10.65 38.48
CA VAL A 942 -1.94 -10.60 37.17
C VAL A 942 -2.85 -11.19 36.10
N VAL A 943 -3.15 -10.39 35.08
CA VAL A 943 -3.98 -10.75 33.93
C VAL A 943 -3.40 -10.09 32.67
N THR A 944 -3.80 -10.55 31.49
CA THR A 944 -3.44 -9.93 30.20
C THR A 944 -4.56 -9.04 29.64
N SER A 945 -5.76 -9.12 30.22
CA SER A 945 -6.88 -8.26 29.87
C SER A 945 -7.46 -7.65 31.13
N HIS A 946 -7.38 -6.33 31.18
CA HIS A 946 -7.58 -5.54 32.39
C HIS A 946 -8.89 -4.75 32.32
N SER A 947 -9.53 -4.55 33.46
CA SER A 947 -10.74 -3.73 33.55
C SER A 947 -10.86 -3.05 34.91
N THR A 948 -11.05 -1.73 34.90
CA THR A 948 -11.23 -0.93 36.12
C THR A 948 -12.37 0.08 35.95
N VAL A 949 -13.28 0.15 36.93
CA VAL A 949 -14.42 1.10 36.90
C VAL A 949 -14.08 2.36 37.70
N LEU A 950 -14.12 3.51 37.02
CA LEU A 950 -14.03 4.84 37.62
C LEU A 950 -15.42 5.31 38.06
N THR A 951 -15.53 5.90 39.25
CA THR A 951 -16.80 6.37 39.82
C THR A 951 -16.66 7.76 40.45
N GLY A 952 -17.79 8.44 40.71
CA GLY A 952 -17.79 9.77 41.33
C GLY A 952 -17.39 10.91 40.39
N LEU A 953 -17.50 10.68 39.08
CA LEU A 953 -17.11 11.64 38.06
C LEU A 953 -18.12 12.79 37.95
N SER A 954 -17.63 13.97 37.58
CA SER A 954 -18.47 15.14 37.35
C SER A 954 -19.15 15.04 35.98
N LEU A 955 -20.40 15.50 35.89
CA LEU A 955 -21.18 15.47 34.65
C LEU A 955 -20.60 16.41 33.58
N SER A 956 -20.76 16.05 32.30
CA SER A 956 -20.28 16.84 31.15
C SER A 956 -18.84 17.32 31.29
N THR A 957 -17.98 16.48 31.88
CA THR A 957 -16.58 16.80 32.19
C THR A 957 -15.68 15.85 31.42
N THR A 958 -14.71 16.41 30.71
CA THR A 958 -13.63 15.64 30.07
C THR A 958 -12.63 15.24 31.14
N TYR A 959 -12.31 13.95 31.19
CA TYR A 959 -11.28 13.37 32.04
C TYR A 959 -10.13 12.86 31.18
N HIS A 960 -8.91 13.17 31.61
CA HIS A 960 -7.65 12.56 31.21
C HIS A 960 -7.38 11.33 32.07
N PHE A 961 -6.83 10.27 31.50
CA PHE A 961 -6.42 9.08 32.23
C PHE A 961 -5.24 8.37 31.56
N ARG A 962 -4.50 7.60 32.34
CA ARG A 962 -3.51 6.63 31.86
C ARG A 962 -3.57 5.37 32.70
N VAL A 963 -3.17 4.25 32.12
CA VAL A 963 -3.16 2.95 32.79
C VAL A 963 -1.72 2.55 33.10
N LYS A 964 -1.55 1.75 34.15
CA LYS A 964 -0.27 1.24 34.60
C LYS A 964 -0.40 -0.27 34.85
N SER A 965 0.62 -1.00 34.44
CA SER A 965 0.77 -2.42 34.73
C SER A 965 2.21 -2.73 35.12
N THR A 966 2.38 -3.69 36.03
CA THR A 966 3.67 -4.29 36.38
C THR A 966 3.54 -5.81 36.26
N ASP A 967 4.47 -6.47 35.59
CA ASP A 967 4.53 -7.95 35.53
C ASP A 967 4.96 -8.58 36.87
N THR A 968 5.16 -9.90 36.88
CA THR A 968 5.60 -10.65 38.07
C THR A 968 7.09 -10.50 38.41
N SER A 969 7.90 -10.11 37.42
CA SER A 969 9.34 -9.85 37.49
C SER A 969 9.63 -8.46 38.06
N GLY A 970 8.65 -7.55 38.02
CA GLY A 970 8.68 -6.22 38.58
C GLY A 970 8.91 -5.11 37.55
N ASN A 971 8.78 -5.38 36.25
CA ASN A 971 8.99 -4.36 35.22
C ASN A 971 7.70 -3.54 35.03
N ASP A 972 7.82 -2.21 35.05
CA ASP A 972 6.69 -1.28 35.06
C ASP A 972 6.42 -0.70 33.67
N SER A 973 5.16 -0.69 33.25
CA SER A 973 4.73 0.06 32.06
C SER A 973 3.62 1.04 32.37
N THR A 974 3.51 2.09 31.55
CA THR A 974 2.51 3.14 31.69
C THR A 974 2.09 3.62 30.31
N SER A 975 0.78 3.69 30.07
CA SER A 975 0.25 4.19 28.80
C SER A 975 0.49 5.70 28.62
N GLY A 976 0.35 6.16 27.38
CA GLY A 976 0.13 7.59 27.09
C GLY A 976 -1.16 8.14 27.72
N ASP A 977 -1.34 9.45 27.63
CA ASP A 977 -2.57 10.14 28.05
C ASP A 977 -3.74 9.80 27.12
N ASN A 978 -4.86 9.41 27.72
CA ASN A 978 -6.10 9.10 27.04
C ASN A 978 -7.23 9.95 27.64
N THR A 979 -8.31 10.17 26.89
CA THR A 979 -9.43 10.98 27.38
C THR A 979 -10.79 10.33 27.20
N PHE A 980 -11.74 10.67 28.07
CA PHE A 980 -13.16 10.40 27.88
C PHE A 980 -14.00 11.56 28.45
N THR A 981 -15.23 11.75 27.98
CA THR A 981 -16.12 12.81 28.49
C THR A 981 -17.40 12.21 29.04
N THR A 982 -17.73 12.53 30.29
CA THR A 982 -18.96 12.05 30.94
C THR A 982 -20.22 12.61 30.26
N SER A 983 -21.27 11.81 30.21
CA SER A 983 -22.54 12.20 29.57
C SER A 983 -23.25 13.32 30.37
N GLY A 984 -23.98 14.20 29.67
CA GLY A 984 -24.93 15.13 30.30
C GLY A 984 -26.25 14.45 30.70
N VAL A 985 -27.12 15.18 31.41
CA VAL A 985 -28.48 14.70 31.76
C VAL A 985 -29.46 15.06 30.63
N THR A 986 -30.32 14.13 30.21
CA THR A 986 -31.39 14.40 29.22
C THR A 986 -32.37 15.44 29.74
N THR A 987 -32.66 16.48 28.95
CA THR A 987 -33.65 17.52 29.27
C THR A 987 -34.83 17.49 28.30
N TYR A 988 -36.00 17.95 28.77
CA TYR A 988 -37.23 18.10 28.01
C TYR A 988 -37.77 19.52 28.15
N SER A 989 -38.36 20.01 27.06
CA SER A 989 -38.91 21.36 26.98
C SER A 989 -40.40 21.40 27.34
N ILE A 990 -40.80 22.39 28.13
CA ILE A 990 -42.21 22.72 28.37
C ILE A 990 -42.47 24.13 27.83
N THR A 991 -43.35 24.25 26.84
CA THR A 991 -43.66 25.54 26.20
C THR A 991 -44.98 26.12 26.73
N ALA A 992 -44.89 27.26 27.41
CA ALA A 992 -46.04 27.93 28.02
C ALA A 992 -46.52 29.16 27.24
N SER A 993 -47.83 29.29 27.04
CA SER A 993 -48.47 30.43 26.36
C SER A 993 -49.75 30.89 27.06
N ALA A 994 -50.12 32.16 26.88
CA ALA A 994 -51.33 32.75 27.44
C ALA A 994 -52.04 33.62 26.38
N GLY A 995 -53.36 33.49 26.28
CA GLY A 995 -54.21 34.32 25.44
C GLY A 995 -54.44 35.73 26.02
N SER A 996 -55.14 36.59 25.28
CA SER A 996 -55.51 37.93 25.75
C SER A 996 -56.37 37.87 27.01
N GLY A 997 -56.05 38.69 28.02
CA GLY A 997 -56.83 38.78 29.26
C GLY A 997 -56.15 38.18 30.50
N GLY A 998 -54.91 37.71 30.41
CA GLY A 998 -54.09 37.28 31.55
C GLY A 998 -52.67 36.87 31.17
N THR A 999 -51.95 36.22 32.09
CA THR A 999 -50.56 35.76 31.93
C THR A 999 -50.35 34.34 32.46
N ILE A 1000 -49.30 33.67 31.98
CA ILE A 1000 -48.75 32.42 32.52
C ILE A 1000 -47.27 32.61 32.83
N SER A 1001 -46.80 32.13 33.98
CA SER A 1001 -45.40 32.29 34.42
C SER A 1001 -44.80 30.98 34.96
N PRO A 1002 -43.61 30.57 34.48
CA PRO A 1002 -42.82 31.21 33.42
C PRO A 1002 -43.51 31.11 32.04
N SER A 1003 -43.32 32.10 31.16
CA SER A 1003 -43.83 32.07 29.77
C SER A 1003 -42.74 31.62 28.79
N GLY A 1004 -43.11 31.01 27.67
CA GLY A 1004 -42.15 30.51 26.69
C GLY A 1004 -41.61 29.12 27.04
N SER A 1005 -40.45 28.76 26.49
CA SER A 1005 -39.86 27.42 26.68
C SER A 1005 -39.03 27.33 27.96
N THR A 1006 -39.33 26.36 28.81
CA THR A 1006 -38.55 26.00 30.02
C THR A 1006 -37.94 24.61 29.84
N GLN A 1007 -36.63 24.46 30.08
CA GLN A 1007 -35.95 23.16 30.05
C GLN A 1007 -36.00 22.48 31.42
N VAL A 1008 -36.38 21.21 31.47
CA VAL A 1008 -36.52 20.41 32.69
C VAL A 1008 -35.79 19.09 32.50
N ASN A 1009 -34.94 18.70 33.45
CA ASN A 1009 -34.26 17.39 33.43
C ASN A 1009 -35.28 16.23 33.39
N SER A 1010 -34.93 15.11 32.76
CA SER A 1010 -35.73 13.89 32.78
C SER A 1010 -36.09 13.48 34.20
N GLY A 1011 -37.38 13.28 34.47
CA GLY A 1011 -37.94 13.00 35.79
C GLY A 1011 -38.10 14.22 36.72
N GLY A 1012 -37.70 15.41 36.26
CA GLY A 1012 -37.86 16.67 36.99
C GLY A 1012 -39.32 17.16 37.04
N ALA A 1013 -39.54 18.28 37.73
CA ALA A 1013 -40.85 18.90 37.88
C ALA A 1013 -40.80 20.41 37.58
N GLN A 1014 -41.88 20.97 37.05
CA GLN A 1014 -42.01 22.40 36.78
C GLN A 1014 -43.44 22.86 37.05
N THR A 1015 -43.59 24.00 37.72
CA THR A 1015 -44.90 24.60 38.04
C THR A 1015 -45.10 25.90 37.27
N TYR A 1016 -46.31 26.10 36.77
CA TYR A 1016 -46.77 27.30 36.07
C TYR A 1016 -47.89 27.96 36.85
N THR A 1017 -47.82 29.29 37.01
CA THR A 1017 -48.87 30.11 37.64
C THR A 1017 -49.63 30.88 36.55
N ILE A 1018 -50.96 30.84 36.59
CA ILE A 1018 -51.86 31.48 35.63
C ILE A 1018 -52.63 32.58 36.36
N THR A 1019 -52.54 33.82 35.87
CA THR A 1019 -53.17 34.99 36.50
C THR A 1019 -54.04 35.73 35.48
N SER A 1020 -55.32 35.92 35.77
CA SER A 1020 -56.20 36.74 34.94
C SER A 1020 -55.99 38.24 35.20
N ASN A 1021 -56.12 39.06 34.16
CA ASN A 1021 -56.15 40.51 34.28
C ASN A 1021 -57.45 40.96 34.95
N THR A 1022 -57.46 42.17 35.54
CA THR A 1022 -58.67 42.77 36.12
C THR A 1022 -59.81 42.80 35.09
N GLY A 1023 -61.00 42.32 35.49
CA GLY A 1023 -62.17 42.24 34.61
C GLY A 1023 -62.25 40.98 33.74
N TYR A 1024 -61.26 40.08 33.83
CA TYR A 1024 -61.24 38.78 33.18
C TYR A 1024 -61.22 37.65 34.23
N SER A 1025 -61.73 36.49 33.85
CA SER A 1025 -61.56 35.22 34.56
C SER A 1025 -60.77 34.23 33.71
N ILE A 1026 -60.06 33.30 34.33
CA ILE A 1026 -59.47 32.17 33.61
C ILE A 1026 -60.62 31.38 32.99
N SER A 1027 -60.60 31.22 31.66
CA SER A 1027 -61.60 30.46 30.92
C SER A 1027 -61.23 28.98 30.92
N ASP A 1028 -59.97 28.67 30.62
CA ASP A 1028 -59.45 27.30 30.61
C ASP A 1028 -57.92 27.28 30.56
N VAL A 1029 -57.31 26.18 30.99
CA VAL A 1029 -55.88 25.86 30.78
C VAL A 1029 -55.80 24.53 30.05
N LEU A 1030 -55.07 24.51 28.93
CA LEU A 1030 -54.81 23.29 28.15
C LEU A 1030 -53.39 22.80 28.43
N VAL A 1031 -53.23 21.52 28.73
CA VAL A 1031 -51.95 20.83 28.85
C VAL A 1031 -51.89 19.77 27.75
N ASP A 1032 -50.89 19.87 26.87
CA ASP A 1032 -50.76 19.02 25.67
C ASP A 1032 -52.03 18.96 24.83
N GLY A 1033 -52.69 20.12 24.70
CA GLY A 1033 -53.96 20.28 23.98
C GLY A 1033 -55.21 19.79 24.73
N SER A 1034 -55.07 19.19 25.91
CA SER A 1034 -56.19 18.69 26.72
C SER A 1034 -56.53 19.66 27.85
N SER A 1035 -57.82 19.96 28.02
CA SER A 1035 -58.29 20.87 29.08
C SER A 1035 -58.09 20.27 30.47
N VAL A 1036 -57.50 21.07 31.36
CA VAL A 1036 -57.41 20.80 32.81
C VAL A 1036 -58.31 21.74 33.61
N GLY A 1037 -59.17 22.51 32.93
CA GLY A 1037 -60.10 23.45 33.53
C GLY A 1037 -59.48 24.82 33.86
N ALA A 1038 -60.33 25.72 34.36
CA ALA A 1038 -59.93 27.06 34.79
C ALA A 1038 -59.15 27.03 36.12
N VAL A 1039 -57.90 26.61 36.07
CA VAL A 1039 -56.98 26.54 37.22
C VAL A 1039 -56.01 27.72 37.24
N SER A 1040 -55.69 28.23 38.42
CA SER A 1040 -54.69 29.31 38.60
C SER A 1040 -53.24 28.82 38.69
N SER A 1041 -53.02 27.50 38.72
CA SER A 1041 -51.69 26.89 38.70
C SER A 1041 -51.73 25.46 38.15
N TYR A 1042 -50.66 25.03 37.50
CA TYR A 1042 -50.48 23.65 37.06
C TYR A 1042 -49.02 23.19 37.22
N SER A 1043 -48.80 21.97 37.69
CA SER A 1043 -47.47 21.39 37.90
C SER A 1043 -47.29 20.13 37.04
N PHE A 1044 -46.25 20.12 36.22
CA PHE A 1044 -45.72 18.88 35.65
C PHE A 1044 -44.82 18.22 36.69
N THR A 1045 -45.06 16.95 36.98
CA THR A 1045 -44.24 16.13 37.87
C THR A 1045 -43.74 14.92 37.10
N ASN A 1046 -42.42 14.63 37.15
CA ASN A 1046 -41.78 13.54 36.41
C ASN A 1046 -41.84 13.72 34.88
N VAL A 1047 -41.21 14.80 34.39
CA VAL A 1047 -41.17 15.15 32.98
C VAL A 1047 -40.24 14.20 32.23
N THR A 1048 -40.79 13.36 31.35
CA THR A 1048 -40.02 12.39 30.54
C THR A 1048 -40.21 12.60 29.02
N ALA A 1049 -40.87 13.70 28.63
CA ALA A 1049 -41.11 14.09 27.24
C ALA A 1049 -41.33 15.62 27.17
N ASN A 1050 -41.31 16.19 25.96
CA ASN A 1050 -41.67 17.59 25.76
C ASN A 1050 -43.17 17.82 26.01
N HIS A 1051 -43.53 18.95 26.61
CA HIS A 1051 -44.91 19.32 26.91
C HIS A 1051 -45.26 20.74 26.46
N THR A 1052 -46.56 21.04 26.40
CA THR A 1052 -47.11 22.37 26.16
C THR A 1052 -48.18 22.72 27.20
N ILE A 1053 -48.26 23.99 27.58
CA ILE A 1053 -49.32 24.51 28.44
C ILE A 1053 -49.84 25.87 27.92
N ALA A 1054 -51.15 26.02 27.75
CA ALA A 1054 -51.76 27.20 27.18
C ALA A 1054 -52.96 27.68 28.02
N ALA A 1055 -52.91 28.91 28.52
CA ALA A 1055 -54.00 29.51 29.30
C ALA A 1055 -54.88 30.43 28.44
N SER A 1056 -56.19 30.38 28.64
CA SER A 1056 -57.20 31.23 27.98
C SER A 1056 -58.06 31.96 29.00
N PHE A 1057 -58.54 33.15 28.64
CA PHE A 1057 -59.26 34.04 29.56
C PHE A 1057 -60.54 34.56 28.91
N ALA A 1058 -61.59 34.75 29.71
CA ALA A 1058 -62.86 35.32 29.29
C ALA A 1058 -63.11 36.64 30.03
N ILE A 1059 -63.65 37.63 29.33
CA ILE A 1059 -64.06 38.90 29.96
C ILE A 1059 -65.32 38.68 30.80
N ASN A 1060 -65.34 39.19 32.02
CA ASN A 1060 -66.51 39.11 32.89
C ASN A 1060 -67.64 39.98 32.32
N THR A 1061 -68.90 39.57 32.47
CA THR A 1061 -70.08 40.35 32.05
C THR A 1061 -71.00 40.66 33.23
N TYR A 1062 -71.65 41.82 33.18
CA TYR A 1062 -72.60 42.31 34.17
C TYR A 1062 -73.97 42.50 33.54
N SER A 1063 -75.02 42.20 34.29
CA SER A 1063 -76.40 42.35 33.83
C SER A 1063 -77.03 43.60 34.40
N ILE A 1064 -77.54 44.47 33.54
CA ILE A 1064 -78.33 45.65 33.94
C ILE A 1064 -79.76 45.41 33.50
N THR A 1065 -80.71 45.49 34.43
CA THR A 1065 -82.13 45.27 34.14
C THR A 1065 -82.90 46.57 34.22
N ALA A 1066 -83.48 47.00 33.10
CA ALA A 1066 -84.24 48.23 33.00
C ALA A 1066 -85.75 47.96 32.83
N SER A 1067 -86.57 48.68 33.57
CA SER A 1067 -88.04 48.63 33.45
C SER A 1067 -88.66 50.01 33.61
N ALA A 1068 -89.87 50.20 33.08
CA ALA A 1068 -90.62 51.45 33.17
C ALA A 1068 -92.01 51.19 33.76
N GLY A 1069 -92.49 52.12 34.59
CA GLY A 1069 -93.86 52.09 35.13
C GLY A 1069 -94.93 52.46 34.10
N SER A 1070 -96.20 52.47 34.51
CA SER A 1070 -97.31 52.89 33.64
C SER A 1070 -97.19 54.38 33.29
N GLY A 1071 -97.04 54.71 32.00
CA GLY A 1071 -96.97 56.10 31.52
C GLY A 1071 -95.73 56.46 30.71
N GLY A 1072 -94.82 55.52 30.43
CA GLY A 1072 -93.66 55.73 29.55
C GLY A 1072 -92.95 54.42 29.20
N THR A 1073 -91.82 54.51 28.51
CA THR A 1073 -90.93 53.39 28.17
C THR A 1073 -89.47 53.69 28.53
N ILE A 1074 -88.67 52.63 28.70
CA ILE A 1074 -87.21 52.70 28.81
C ILE A 1074 -86.60 51.80 27.73
N SER A 1075 -85.53 52.23 27.06
CA SER A 1075 -84.89 51.47 25.98
C SER A 1075 -83.37 51.44 26.14
N PRO A 1076 -82.73 50.25 26.06
CA PRO A 1076 -83.38 48.93 25.96
C PRO A 1076 -84.14 48.57 27.25
N SER A 1077 -85.30 47.90 27.14
CA SER A 1077 -86.02 47.37 28.31
C SER A 1077 -85.64 45.91 28.55
N GLY A 1078 -85.68 45.45 29.79
CA GLY A 1078 -85.26 44.11 30.18
C GLY A 1078 -83.77 44.06 30.53
N SER A 1079 -83.19 42.87 30.44
CA SER A 1079 -81.81 42.61 30.83
C SER A 1079 -80.83 42.87 29.67
N THR A 1080 -79.84 43.72 29.89
CA THR A 1080 -78.70 43.96 28.98
C THR A 1080 -77.43 43.43 29.62
N GLN A 1081 -76.65 42.65 28.87
CA GLN A 1081 -75.32 42.18 29.31
C GLN A 1081 -74.25 43.18 28.85
N VAL A 1082 -73.38 43.58 29.77
CA VAL A 1082 -72.32 44.55 29.53
C VAL A 1082 -70.99 43.96 29.98
N ASN A 1083 -69.99 43.95 29.10
CA ASN A 1083 -68.65 43.49 29.45
C ASN A 1083 -68.05 44.35 30.58
N SER A 1084 -67.21 43.76 31.42
CA SER A 1084 -66.52 44.46 32.51
C SER A 1084 -65.70 45.63 31.98
N GLY A 1085 -66.00 46.84 32.47
CA GLY A 1085 -65.42 48.11 31.98
C GLY A 1085 -66.09 48.70 30.75
N GLY A 1086 -67.21 48.13 30.29
CA GLY A 1086 -68.05 48.67 29.22
C GLY A 1086 -69.18 49.57 29.74
N ALA A 1087 -69.60 50.53 28.92
CA ALA A 1087 -70.68 51.45 29.23
C ALA A 1087 -72.01 51.01 28.59
N GLN A 1088 -73.13 51.28 29.26
CA GLN A 1088 -74.48 51.09 28.71
C GLN A 1088 -75.38 52.27 29.04
N THR A 1089 -76.04 52.81 28.01
CA THR A 1089 -76.98 53.93 28.15
C THR A 1089 -78.41 53.46 27.96
N TYR A 1090 -79.32 53.99 28.77
CA TYR A 1090 -80.75 53.79 28.70
C TYR A 1090 -81.46 55.11 28.45
N THR A 1091 -82.42 55.11 27.54
CA THR A 1091 -83.25 56.28 27.21
C THR A 1091 -84.65 56.08 27.78
N ILE A 1092 -85.16 57.07 28.53
CA ILE A 1092 -86.47 57.07 29.17
C ILE A 1092 -87.37 58.05 28.43
N THR A 1093 -88.51 57.58 27.94
CA THR A 1093 -89.46 58.39 27.15
C THR A 1093 -90.85 58.33 27.77
N PRO A 1094 -91.43 59.46 28.24
CA PRO A 1094 -92.79 59.47 28.74
C PRO A 1094 -93.79 59.39 27.58
N ASN A 1095 -94.95 58.76 27.81
CA ASN A 1095 -96.05 58.75 26.85
C ASN A 1095 -96.69 60.14 26.75
N THR A 1096 -97.38 60.44 25.64
CA THR A 1096 -98.05 61.73 25.44
C THR A 1096 -99.01 62.05 26.59
N GLY A 1097 -98.87 63.24 27.18
CA GLY A 1097 -99.64 63.68 28.35
C GLY A 1097 -99.03 63.31 29.71
N TYR A 1098 -97.92 62.56 29.73
CA TYR A 1098 -97.16 62.22 30.93
C TYR A 1098 -95.80 62.95 30.93
N SER A 1099 -95.24 63.16 32.12
CA SER A 1099 -93.84 63.59 32.33
C SER A 1099 -93.10 62.53 33.15
N ILE A 1100 -91.77 62.43 32.98
CA ILE A 1100 -90.96 61.54 33.83
C ILE A 1100 -91.03 62.08 35.25
N SER A 1101 -91.57 61.27 36.17
CA SER A 1101 -91.62 61.66 37.59
C SER A 1101 -90.28 61.42 38.26
N ASP A 1102 -89.63 60.28 37.96
CA ASP A 1102 -88.34 59.90 38.51
C ASP A 1102 -87.73 58.73 37.71
N VAL A 1103 -86.43 58.54 37.83
CA VAL A 1103 -85.70 57.34 37.37
C VAL A 1103 -84.91 56.79 38.56
N LEU A 1104 -85.00 55.49 38.81
CA LEU A 1104 -84.24 54.82 39.88
C LEU A 1104 -83.12 53.99 39.27
N VAL A 1105 -81.91 54.12 39.81
CA VAL A 1105 -80.76 53.27 39.52
C VAL A 1105 -80.40 52.54 40.80
N ASP A 1106 -80.46 51.19 40.76
CA ASP A 1106 -80.29 50.32 41.92
C ASP A 1106 -81.14 50.74 43.14
N GLY A 1107 -82.37 51.16 42.87
CA GLY A 1107 -83.34 51.61 43.88
C GLY A 1107 -83.15 53.05 44.38
N SER A 1108 -82.09 53.73 43.96
CA SER A 1108 -81.82 55.13 44.33
C SER A 1108 -82.26 56.10 43.24
N SER A 1109 -82.96 57.18 43.61
CA SER A 1109 -83.42 58.19 42.67
C SER A 1109 -82.25 58.95 42.05
N VAL A 1110 -82.26 59.05 40.72
CA VAL A 1110 -81.38 59.95 39.95
C VAL A 1110 -82.16 61.13 39.36
N GLY A 1111 -83.41 61.32 39.79
CA GLY A 1111 -84.30 62.38 39.35
C GLY A 1111 -84.98 62.09 38.01
N ALA A 1112 -85.81 63.04 37.58
CA ALA A 1112 -86.55 62.99 36.32
C ALA A 1112 -85.63 63.25 35.11
N VAL A 1113 -84.80 62.27 34.75
CA VAL A 1113 -83.89 62.34 33.61
C VAL A 1113 -84.44 61.56 32.41
N SER A 1114 -84.20 62.06 31.20
CA SER A 1114 -84.59 61.37 29.94
C SER A 1114 -83.59 60.31 29.49
N SER A 1115 -82.42 60.21 30.13
CA SER A 1115 -81.40 59.21 29.86
C SER A 1115 -80.50 58.96 31.06
N TYR A 1116 -79.99 57.74 31.22
CA TYR A 1116 -78.96 57.40 32.21
C TYR A 1116 -77.93 56.44 31.62
N SER A 1117 -76.64 56.68 31.90
CA SER A 1117 -75.53 55.86 31.41
C SER A 1117 -74.78 55.23 32.57
N PHE A 1118 -74.66 53.90 32.56
CA PHE A 1118 -73.66 53.18 33.33
C PHE A 1118 -72.35 53.25 32.55
N THR A 1119 -71.26 53.64 33.22
CA THR A 1119 -69.94 53.84 32.61
C THR A 1119 -68.88 52.98 33.26
#